data_AF-A0A1V6YJU3-F1
#
_entry.id   AF-A0A1V6YJU3-F1
#
_cell.length_a   1.000
_cell.length_b   1.000
_cell.length_c   1.000
_cell.angle_alpha   90.00
_cell.angle_beta   90.00
_cell.angle_gamma   90.00
#
_symmetry.space_group_name_H-M   'P 1'
#
loop_
_entity.id
_entity.type
_entity.pdbx_description
1 polymer ?
#
loop_
_entity_poly.entity_id
_entity_poly.type
_entity_poly.pdbx_seq_one_letter_code
_entity_poly.pdbx_strand_id
1 'polypeptide(L)'
;MEALLQQSRTMCPFLKRTSPTTLRTLSTATRPSPGGGTMSNLQVLGRRCPVMSKALAVQSARLSGTKRFTSRAAGVAGCQSLRVPTGKRALHTTGGHPASLASGGYEKNEQGNPNLANPLRSSPTAAGVGTAVRGPRPEAPTNEKFNYGNFYNVELEKKHKDKSYRYFNNINRLAKEFPRAHTASAEERVTVWCSNDYLGMGRNPQVLDSMHKTLDTYGAGAGGTRNISGHNQHAVALEDTLAKLHGKEAALVFSSCFVANDATLATLGSKMPDCVILSDSLNHASMIQGIRHSGAKKMVFKHNDLEDLEAKLASLPLNTPKIIAFESVYSMCGSIAPIEKICDLSDKYGAITFLDEVHAVGMYGPHGAGVAEHLDYDVYASQDTASPQNTKGTVQDRIDIITGTLGKAYGCVGGYIAGSAAMVDTIRSLAPGFIFTTSLPPATMAGADTAIQYQSQQPRDRILQQLHTRAVKTALSDLDIPVIPNPSHIVPLLVGDAELAKQASDKLLEEHGIYVQAINYPTVPRGEERLRITPTPGHVKPLREHLVQAVQAVWNDLGLKRTSDWKNLGGFVGVGVEGAEAANRPIWEDTQLGLQAGETLEGAVAREFNDAAAQAVMPPLKAATPLTEKAYSGMNSTPVGVVA
;
A
#
# COMPACT_ATOMS: atom_id res chain seq x y z
N MET A 1 42.47 -28.87 2.79
CA MET A 1 42.32 -28.21 4.12
C MET A 1 42.66 -26.72 4.05
N GLU A 2 43.71 -26.31 3.31
CA GLU A 2 44.09 -24.89 3.14
C GLU A 2 43.08 -24.03 2.37
N ALA A 3 42.49 -24.51 1.27
CA ALA A 3 41.48 -23.76 0.52
C ALA A 3 40.23 -23.44 1.36
N LEU A 4 39.82 -24.39 2.21
CA LEU A 4 38.69 -24.26 3.13
C LEU A 4 39.01 -23.32 4.31
N LEU A 5 40.28 -23.28 4.75
CA LEU A 5 40.80 -22.31 5.71
C LEU A 5 40.89 -20.88 5.12
N GLN A 6 41.23 -20.73 3.84
CA GLN A 6 41.23 -19.42 3.15
C GLN A 6 39.83 -18.86 2.99
N GLN A 7 38.85 -19.68 2.60
CA GLN A 7 37.46 -19.27 2.42
C GLN A 7 36.75 -18.96 3.76
N SER A 8 37.16 -19.63 4.85
CA SER A 8 36.63 -19.34 6.19
C SER A 8 37.28 -18.11 6.86
N ARG A 9 38.52 -17.76 6.46
CA ARG A 9 39.21 -16.53 6.89
C ARG A 9 38.56 -15.25 6.35
N THR A 10 37.92 -15.29 5.19
CA THR A 10 37.22 -14.12 4.63
C THR A 10 35.89 -13.86 5.33
N MET A 11 35.26 -14.89 5.90
CA MET A 11 33.94 -14.79 6.56
C MET A 11 33.99 -14.62 8.08
N CYS A 12 35.11 -14.90 8.74
CA CYS A 12 35.24 -14.78 10.19
C CYS A 12 36.44 -13.90 10.59
N PRO A 13 36.21 -12.69 11.14
CA PRO A 13 37.28 -11.77 11.55
C PRO A 13 38.27 -12.38 12.57
N PHE A 14 37.79 -13.30 13.41
CA PHE A 14 38.63 -14.03 14.37
C PHE A 14 39.59 -14.99 13.68
N LEU A 15 39.13 -15.79 12.72
CA LEU A 15 39.98 -16.69 11.93
C LEU A 15 40.96 -15.91 11.04
N LYS A 16 40.57 -14.71 10.58
CA LYS A 16 41.43 -13.80 9.80
C LYS A 16 42.63 -13.29 10.60
N ARG A 17 42.44 -12.99 11.89
CA ARG A 17 43.48 -12.37 12.76
C ARG A 17 44.28 -13.38 13.59
N THR A 18 43.89 -14.65 13.61
CA THR A 18 44.53 -15.67 14.45
C THR A 18 45.53 -16.51 13.65
N SER A 19 46.76 -16.66 14.17
CA SER A 19 47.80 -17.44 13.50
C SER A 19 47.43 -18.93 13.39
N PRO A 20 47.88 -19.64 12.33
CA PRO A 20 47.67 -21.10 12.21
C PRO A 20 48.16 -21.89 13.42
N THR A 21 49.28 -21.47 14.02
CA THR A 21 49.87 -22.11 15.20
C THR A 21 48.93 -21.98 16.41
N THR A 22 48.39 -20.79 16.64
CA THR A 22 47.42 -20.53 17.72
C THR A 22 46.13 -21.33 17.52
N LEU A 23 45.63 -21.45 16.28
CA LEU A 23 44.44 -22.25 15.99
C LEU A 23 44.65 -23.73 16.27
N ARG A 24 45.84 -24.29 15.95
CA ARG A 24 46.18 -25.68 16.29
C ARG A 24 46.23 -25.88 17.80
N THR A 25 46.87 -24.97 18.55
CA THR A 25 46.91 -25.03 20.03
C THR A 25 45.51 -24.99 20.66
N LEU A 26 44.62 -24.15 20.13
CA LEU A 26 43.24 -24.06 20.61
C LEU A 26 42.39 -25.28 20.25
N SER A 27 42.73 -25.99 19.18
CA SER A 27 42.03 -27.20 18.74
C SER A 27 42.40 -28.45 19.56
N THR A 28 43.60 -28.48 20.17
CA THR A 28 44.11 -29.62 20.94
C THR A 28 43.88 -29.50 22.45
N ALA A 29 43.75 -28.28 22.99
CA ALA A 29 43.52 -28.07 24.42
C ALA A 29 42.07 -28.43 24.81
N THR A 30 41.88 -29.53 25.54
CA THR A 30 40.57 -30.06 25.93
C THR A 30 40.18 -29.75 27.37
N ARG A 31 38.89 -29.48 27.60
CA ARG A 31 38.26 -29.38 28.94
C ARG A 31 37.09 -30.37 29.07
N PRO A 32 36.81 -30.89 30.28
CA PRO A 32 35.62 -31.72 30.52
C PRO A 32 34.33 -30.92 30.27
N SER A 33 33.39 -31.51 29.54
CA SER A 33 32.06 -30.95 29.26
C SER A 33 31.01 -31.53 30.21
N PRO A 34 29.96 -30.77 30.61
CA PRO A 34 28.89 -31.25 31.51
C PRO A 34 28.07 -32.45 31.00
N GLY A 35 28.27 -32.87 29.75
CA GLY A 35 27.58 -34.01 29.10
C GLY A 35 28.46 -35.23 28.84
N GLY A 36 29.62 -35.37 29.49
CA GLY A 36 30.44 -36.58 29.43
C GLY A 36 31.34 -36.72 28.19
N GLY A 37 32.06 -35.65 27.81
CA GLY A 37 33.08 -35.68 26.75
C GLY A 37 34.07 -34.52 26.85
N THR A 38 35.17 -34.56 26.08
CA THR A 38 36.18 -33.50 26.03
C THR A 38 35.90 -32.49 24.92
N MET A 39 35.83 -31.20 25.24
CA MET A 39 35.68 -30.12 24.25
C MET A 39 36.97 -29.31 24.12
N SER A 40 37.35 -28.97 22.88
CA SER A 40 38.50 -28.09 22.63
C SER A 40 38.21 -26.64 23.03
N ASN A 41 39.24 -25.88 23.40
CA ASN A 41 39.12 -24.44 23.68
C ASN A 41 38.56 -23.66 22.49
N LEU A 42 38.85 -24.10 21.26
CA LEU A 42 38.28 -23.50 20.04
C LEU A 42 36.75 -23.68 19.97
N GLN A 43 36.23 -24.84 20.37
CA GLN A 43 34.78 -25.10 20.42
C GLN A 43 34.09 -24.27 21.52
N VAL A 44 34.76 -24.06 22.65
CA VAL A 44 34.26 -23.21 23.75
C VAL A 44 34.14 -21.75 23.29
N LEU A 45 35.15 -21.23 22.61
CA LEU A 45 35.12 -19.88 22.03
C LEU A 45 34.09 -19.76 20.90
N GLY A 46 33.98 -20.79 20.06
CA GLY A 46 32.99 -20.86 18.98
C GLY A 46 31.54 -20.76 19.47
N ARG A 47 31.22 -21.30 20.65
CA ARG A 47 29.89 -21.17 21.27
C ARG A 47 29.53 -19.76 21.73
N ARG A 48 30.52 -18.89 21.93
CA ARG A 48 30.31 -17.47 22.29
C ARG A 48 30.23 -16.56 21.08
N CYS A 49 30.57 -17.06 19.88
CA CYS A 49 30.48 -16.31 18.63
C CYS A 49 29.02 -16.32 18.13
N PRO A 50 28.39 -15.15 17.86
CA PRO A 50 26.99 -15.05 17.44
C PRO A 50 26.63 -15.83 16.16
N VAL A 51 27.63 -16.06 15.30
CA VAL A 51 27.50 -16.78 14.03
C VAL A 51 27.81 -18.27 14.21
N MET A 52 28.90 -18.61 14.90
CA MET A 52 29.32 -20.01 15.06
C MET A 52 28.53 -20.77 16.14
N SER A 53 27.96 -20.09 17.12
CA SER A 53 27.13 -20.72 18.14
C SER A 53 25.87 -21.36 17.54
N LYS A 54 25.23 -20.67 16.59
CA LYS A 54 24.07 -21.18 15.85
C LYS A 54 24.43 -22.39 15.00
N ALA A 55 25.55 -22.32 14.27
CA ALA A 55 26.03 -23.44 13.45
C ALA A 55 26.41 -24.67 14.29
N LEU A 56 27.10 -24.47 15.43
CA LEU A 56 27.48 -25.55 16.35
C LEU A 56 26.27 -26.16 17.05
N ALA A 57 25.22 -25.38 17.33
CA ALA A 57 23.96 -25.89 17.89
C ALA A 57 23.22 -26.79 16.88
N VAL A 58 23.16 -26.39 15.61
CA VAL A 58 22.57 -27.20 14.52
C VAL A 58 23.35 -28.50 14.31
N GLN A 59 24.68 -28.44 14.31
CA GLN A 59 25.52 -29.63 14.12
C GLN A 59 25.46 -30.59 15.32
N SER A 60 25.37 -30.05 16.54
CA SER A 60 25.17 -30.85 17.76
C SER A 60 23.82 -31.56 17.73
N ALA A 61 22.75 -30.89 17.28
CA ALA A 61 21.43 -31.52 17.10
C ALA A 61 21.43 -32.63 16.04
N ARG A 62 22.21 -32.47 14.95
CA ARG A 62 22.36 -33.52 13.91
C ARG A 62 23.10 -34.76 14.43
N LEU A 63 24.13 -34.59 15.26
CA LEU A 63 24.86 -35.70 15.88
C LEU A 63 24.03 -36.43 16.95
N SER A 64 23.12 -35.73 17.62
CA SER A 64 22.14 -36.34 18.55
C SER A 64 21.12 -37.23 17.83
N GLY A 65 20.76 -36.91 16.59
CA GLY A 65 19.79 -37.66 15.79
C GLY A 65 20.33 -38.95 15.17
N THR A 66 21.66 -39.10 15.08
CA THR A 66 22.31 -40.25 14.40
C THR A 66 22.53 -41.47 15.29
N LYS A 67 22.23 -41.39 16.60
CA LYS A 67 22.39 -42.53 17.54
C LYS A 67 21.20 -43.52 17.57
N ARG A 68 20.22 -43.43 16.67
CA ARG A 68 19.03 -44.32 16.69
C ARG A 68 18.94 -45.39 15.60
N PHE A 69 19.98 -45.60 14.80
CA PHE A 69 19.98 -46.66 13.78
C PHE A 69 21.31 -47.42 13.69
N THR A 70 21.64 -48.22 14.70
CA THR A 70 22.50 -49.41 14.56
C THR A 70 22.35 -50.31 15.80
N SER A 71 21.50 -51.33 15.71
CA SER A 71 21.74 -52.68 16.27
C SER A 71 20.47 -53.54 16.19
N ARG A 72 20.37 -54.40 15.17
CA ARG A 72 19.55 -55.61 15.21
C ARG A 72 20.51 -56.79 15.21
N ALA A 73 20.54 -57.56 16.30
CA ALA A 73 20.91 -58.98 16.29
C ALA A 73 20.42 -59.68 17.56
N ALA A 74 19.67 -60.77 17.33
CA ALA A 74 19.38 -61.93 18.19
C ALA A 74 18.49 -61.80 19.45
N GLY A 75 17.43 -62.63 19.50
CA GLY A 75 16.86 -63.11 20.77
C GLY A 75 15.33 -63.19 20.85
N VAL A 76 14.82 -64.42 20.94
CA VAL A 76 13.41 -64.88 20.93
C VAL A 76 12.55 -64.47 22.16
N ALA A 77 11.24 -64.31 21.89
CA ALA A 77 10.00 -64.48 22.70
C ALA A 77 9.64 -63.56 23.89
N GLY A 78 8.38 -63.11 23.88
CA GLY A 78 7.66 -62.59 25.05
C GLY A 78 6.44 -61.74 24.70
N CYS A 79 5.30 -62.39 24.43
CA CYS A 79 4.00 -61.72 24.37
C CYS A 79 3.57 -61.31 25.78
N GLN A 80 3.23 -60.03 26.01
CA GLN A 80 2.35 -59.62 27.11
C GLN A 80 1.66 -58.29 26.79
N SER A 81 0.32 -58.39 26.73
CA SER A 81 -0.63 -57.28 26.67
C SER A 81 -0.66 -56.55 28.02
N LEU A 82 -0.47 -55.22 28.01
CA LEU A 82 -0.80 -54.38 29.17
C LEU A 82 -1.57 -53.11 28.75
N ARG A 83 -2.79 -53.10 29.28
CA ARG A 83 -3.84 -52.08 29.31
C ARG A 83 -3.37 -50.62 29.36
N VAL A 84 -4.08 -49.77 28.60
CA VAL A 84 -4.17 -48.32 28.79
C VAL A 84 -5.13 -48.03 29.96
N PRO A 85 -4.75 -47.25 31.00
CA PRO A 85 -5.71 -46.74 31.97
C PRO A 85 -6.39 -45.48 31.44
N THR A 86 -7.71 -45.53 31.32
CA THR A 86 -8.58 -44.37 31.19
C THR A 86 -8.54 -43.55 32.49
N GLY A 87 -7.93 -42.37 32.46
CA GLY A 87 -7.95 -41.41 33.55
C GLY A 87 -8.55 -40.07 33.08
N LYS A 88 -9.79 -39.81 33.49
CA LYS A 88 -10.45 -38.50 33.32
C LYS A 88 -9.62 -37.40 34.00
N ARG A 89 -9.27 -36.34 33.29
CA ARG A 89 -8.99 -35.02 33.90
C ARG A 89 -9.74 -33.93 33.13
N ALA A 90 -10.42 -33.12 33.93
CA ALA A 90 -11.46 -32.18 33.55
C ALA A 90 -10.92 -30.97 32.77
N LEU A 91 -11.72 -30.54 31.79
CA LEU A 91 -11.64 -29.22 31.17
C LEU A 91 -11.99 -28.16 32.22
N HIS A 92 -11.10 -27.20 32.44
CA HIS A 92 -11.44 -25.98 33.16
C HIS A 92 -12.31 -25.11 32.25
N THR A 93 -13.60 -25.05 32.56
CA THR A 93 -14.51 -24.00 32.11
C THR A 93 -14.25 -22.76 32.97
N THR A 94 -13.86 -21.64 32.36
CA THR A 94 -13.94 -20.34 33.03
C THR A 94 -15.37 -19.84 32.91
N GLY A 95 -16.05 -19.81 34.06
CA GLY A 95 -17.44 -19.36 34.20
C GLY A 95 -17.63 -17.89 33.86
N GLY A 96 -18.86 -17.59 33.44
CA GLY A 96 -19.30 -16.24 33.13
C GLY A 96 -19.37 -15.35 34.37
N HIS A 97 -18.86 -14.14 34.23
CA HIS A 97 -19.28 -12.99 35.01
C HIS A 97 -19.87 -11.95 34.07
N PRO A 98 -21.08 -11.44 34.32
CA PRO A 98 -21.63 -10.31 33.60
C PRO A 98 -20.80 -9.06 33.91
N ALA A 99 -20.51 -8.25 32.89
CA ALA A 99 -19.87 -6.95 33.05
C ALA A 99 -20.82 -6.02 33.82
N SER A 100 -20.43 -5.62 35.03
CA SER A 100 -21.11 -4.57 35.80
C SER A 100 -20.55 -3.21 35.38
N LEU A 101 -21.43 -2.33 34.90
CA LEU A 101 -21.15 -0.90 34.75
C LEU A 101 -21.19 -0.27 36.14
N ALA A 102 -20.02 0.06 36.69
CA ALA A 102 -19.95 0.94 37.85
C ALA A 102 -20.22 2.38 37.39
N SER A 103 -21.29 2.97 37.91
CA SER A 103 -21.65 4.37 37.77
C SER A 103 -20.79 5.23 38.70
N GLY A 104 -19.90 6.04 38.13
CA GLY A 104 -19.17 7.05 38.90
C GLY A 104 -18.10 7.80 38.11
N GLY A 105 -18.30 9.11 37.93
CA GLY A 105 -17.26 10.11 37.72
C GLY A 105 -16.69 10.26 36.31
N TYR A 106 -17.37 11.01 35.44
CA TYR A 106 -16.76 11.56 34.23
C TYR A 106 -15.90 12.77 34.62
N GLU A 107 -14.59 12.60 34.72
CA GLU A 107 -13.65 13.72 34.75
C GLU A 107 -13.39 14.18 33.31
N LYS A 108 -13.60 15.48 33.05
CA LYS A 108 -13.23 16.11 31.77
C LYS A 108 -11.73 15.92 31.55
N ASN A 109 -11.37 15.13 30.54
CA ASN A 109 -10.00 15.11 30.03
C ASN A 109 -9.66 16.50 29.48
N GLU A 110 -8.88 17.26 30.24
CA GLU A 110 -8.09 18.36 29.68
C GLU A 110 -7.14 17.78 28.63
N GLN A 111 -7.04 18.45 27.48
CA GLN A 111 -6.17 18.10 26.37
C GLN A 111 -4.70 18.09 26.83
N GLY A 112 -4.20 16.93 27.22
CA GLY A 112 -2.81 16.72 27.62
C GLY A 112 -1.93 16.31 26.44
N ASN A 113 -1.09 17.23 25.98
CA ASN A 113 0.06 16.97 25.11
C ASN A 113 1.08 16.07 25.85
N PRO A 114 1.51 14.91 25.33
CA PRO A 114 2.48 14.06 26.03
C PRO A 114 3.91 14.61 25.86
N ASN A 115 4.19 15.75 26.49
CA ASN A 115 5.54 16.08 26.90
C ASN A 115 5.91 15.15 28.08
N LEU A 116 6.83 14.23 27.82
CA LEU A 116 7.49 13.39 28.82
C LEU A 116 8.27 14.26 29.82
N ALA A 117 7.59 14.75 30.84
CA ALA A 117 8.21 15.16 32.09
C ALA A 117 7.58 14.33 33.21
N ASN A 118 8.25 13.24 33.60
CA ASN A 118 7.88 12.46 34.78
C ASN A 118 8.29 13.24 36.04
N PRO A 119 7.38 13.58 36.97
CA PRO A 119 7.76 13.72 38.36
C PRO A 119 7.78 12.33 38.98
N LEU A 120 8.94 11.90 39.47
CA LEU A 120 9.09 10.68 40.26
C LEU A 120 8.16 10.75 41.49
N ARG A 121 7.05 10.01 41.47
CA ARG A 121 6.30 9.66 42.68
C ARG A 121 6.99 8.46 43.34
N SER A 122 7.45 8.64 44.57
CA SER A 122 8.00 7.58 45.41
C SER A 122 6.88 6.68 45.95
N SER A 123 6.84 5.43 45.50
CA SER A 123 5.93 4.41 46.03
C SER A 123 6.49 3.77 47.30
N PRO A 124 5.66 3.38 48.29
CA PRO A 124 6.13 2.77 49.53
C PRO A 124 6.63 1.34 49.30
N THR A 125 7.67 0.96 50.05
CA THR A 125 8.33 -0.33 50.02
C THR A 125 7.42 -1.46 50.50
N ALA A 126 6.93 -2.29 49.56
CA ALA A 126 6.39 -3.61 49.88
C ALA A 126 7.55 -4.62 50.00
N ALA A 127 7.79 -5.10 51.21
CA ALA A 127 8.76 -6.13 51.49
C ALA A 127 8.24 -7.50 51.01
N GLY A 128 9.06 -8.21 50.23
CA GLY A 128 9.00 -9.66 50.07
C GLY A 128 8.32 -10.19 48.81
N VAL A 129 9.03 -10.22 47.67
CA VAL A 129 8.85 -11.23 46.60
C VAL A 129 10.18 -11.48 45.89
N GLY A 130 10.58 -12.76 45.80
CA GLY A 130 11.60 -13.40 44.97
C GLY A 130 12.67 -12.54 44.28
N THR A 131 13.93 -12.73 44.68
CA THR A 131 15.12 -12.24 43.97
C THR A 131 15.17 -12.79 42.55
N ALA A 132 14.75 -11.99 41.56
CA ALA A 132 15.02 -12.27 40.17
C ALA A 132 16.54 -12.40 39.98
N VAL A 133 16.99 -13.58 39.53
CA VAL A 133 18.40 -13.82 39.21
C VAL A 133 18.76 -12.94 38.00
N ARG A 134 19.37 -11.78 38.26
CA ARG A 134 19.96 -10.95 37.21
C ARG A 134 21.23 -11.65 36.74
N GLY A 135 21.14 -12.34 35.60
CA GLY A 135 22.32 -12.89 34.92
C GLY A 135 23.38 -11.81 34.68
N PRO A 136 24.67 -12.19 34.55
CA PRO A 136 25.77 -11.23 34.42
C PRO A 136 25.53 -10.31 33.23
N ARG A 137 25.39 -9.00 33.50
CA ARG A 137 25.35 -7.98 32.46
C ARG A 137 26.80 -7.69 32.06
N PRO A 138 27.15 -7.72 30.77
CA PRO A 138 28.48 -7.33 30.34
C PRO A 138 28.76 -5.88 30.78
N GLU A 139 29.96 -5.62 31.32
CA GLU A 139 30.39 -4.26 31.66
C GLU A 139 30.44 -3.42 30.38
N ALA A 140 29.73 -2.30 30.39
CA ALA A 140 29.74 -1.36 29.27
C ALA A 140 31.02 -0.52 29.33
N PRO A 141 31.64 -0.19 28.18
CA PRO A 141 32.76 0.74 28.12
C PRO A 141 32.43 2.08 28.79
N THR A 142 33.44 2.74 29.35
CA THR A 142 33.31 4.04 30.04
C THR A 142 33.14 5.24 29.11
N ASN A 143 33.22 5.03 27.78
CA ASN A 143 33.00 6.08 26.81
C ASN A 143 31.56 6.62 26.88
N GLU A 144 31.41 7.92 26.58
CA GLU A 144 30.10 8.53 26.45
C GLU A 144 29.30 7.81 25.34
N LYS A 145 28.07 7.44 25.67
CA LYS A 145 27.17 6.78 24.72
C LYS A 145 26.61 7.84 23.77
N PHE A 146 26.33 7.44 22.53
CA PHE A 146 25.59 8.29 21.61
C PHE A 146 24.26 8.73 22.25
N ASN A 147 23.98 10.03 22.25
CA ASN A 147 22.75 10.58 22.80
C ASN A 147 21.62 10.50 21.76
N TYR A 148 20.95 9.35 21.72
CA TYR A 148 19.81 9.11 20.85
C TYR A 148 18.68 10.12 21.06
N GLY A 149 18.38 10.51 22.31
CA GLY A 149 17.32 11.47 22.62
C GLY A 149 17.57 12.84 22.01
N ASN A 150 18.81 13.33 22.10
CA ASN A 150 19.20 14.58 21.46
C ASN A 150 19.09 14.51 19.94
N PHE A 151 19.54 13.40 19.33
CA PHE A 151 19.40 13.20 17.88
C PHE A 151 17.92 13.27 17.43
N TYR A 152 17.00 12.59 18.13
CA TYR A 152 15.58 12.65 17.81
C TYR A 152 15.04 14.08 17.89
N ASN A 153 15.34 14.79 18.98
CA ASN A 153 14.87 16.16 19.16
C ASN A 153 15.42 17.09 18.06
N VAL A 154 16.69 16.93 17.67
CA VAL A 154 17.28 17.71 16.56
C VAL A 154 16.55 17.46 15.23
N GLU A 155 16.19 16.21 14.91
CA GLU A 155 15.44 15.90 13.69
C GLU A 155 13.99 16.44 13.74
N LEU A 156 13.33 16.38 14.89
CA LEU A 156 11.99 16.94 15.08
C LEU A 156 11.99 18.47 15.01
N GLU A 157 12.98 19.13 15.62
CA GLU A 157 13.16 20.58 15.53
C GLU A 157 13.35 21.05 14.09
N LYS A 158 14.02 20.26 13.22
CA LYS A 158 14.08 20.58 11.79
C LYS A 158 12.69 20.61 11.14
N LYS A 159 11.82 19.66 11.50
CA LYS A 159 10.43 19.59 11.01
C LYS A 159 9.55 20.72 11.53
N HIS A 160 9.75 21.16 12.78
CA HIS A 160 9.05 22.31 13.33
C HIS A 160 9.54 23.62 12.68
N LYS A 161 10.86 23.78 12.48
CA LYS A 161 11.45 24.97 11.84
C LYS A 161 11.04 25.12 10.38
N ASP A 162 11.01 24.02 9.62
CA ASP A 162 10.61 24.06 8.21
C ASP A 162 9.10 23.92 7.98
N LYS A 163 8.33 23.91 9.09
CA LYS A 163 6.86 23.83 9.15
C LYS A 163 6.27 22.58 8.47
N SER A 164 7.08 21.54 8.23
CA SER A 164 6.63 20.27 7.65
C SER A 164 6.22 19.21 8.69
N TYR A 165 6.31 19.54 9.99
CA TYR A 165 5.75 18.69 11.06
C TYR A 165 4.23 18.53 10.87
N ARG A 166 3.75 17.29 10.99
CA ARG A 166 2.34 16.96 10.69
C ARG A 166 1.58 16.73 11.97
N TYR A 167 0.48 17.47 12.12
CA TYR A 167 -0.58 17.17 13.08
C TYR A 167 -1.70 16.45 12.33
N PHE A 168 -2.13 15.29 12.84
CA PHE A 168 -3.18 14.51 12.18
C PHE A 168 -4.55 14.89 12.75
N ASN A 169 -5.48 15.20 11.86
CA ASN A 169 -6.87 15.46 12.22
C ASN A 169 -7.58 14.13 12.51
N ASN A 170 -8.22 14.03 13.68
CA ASN A 170 -9.04 12.88 14.03
C ASN A 170 -10.38 12.97 13.26
N ILE A 171 -10.54 12.16 12.20
CA ILE A 171 -11.69 12.19 11.31
C ILE A 171 -12.28 10.78 11.18
N ASN A 172 -13.50 10.61 11.67
CA ASN A 172 -14.22 9.34 11.71
C ASN A 172 -15.35 9.36 10.67
N ARG A 173 -15.09 8.78 9.50
CA ARG A 173 -16.04 8.78 8.36
C ARG A 173 -17.29 7.95 8.69
N LEU A 174 -18.46 8.46 8.31
CA LEU A 174 -19.75 7.87 8.63
C LEU A 174 -20.32 7.12 7.42
N ALA A 175 -20.40 5.79 7.49
CA ALA A 175 -20.89 4.97 6.37
C ALA A 175 -22.34 5.33 5.95
N LYS A 176 -23.21 5.64 6.91
CA LYS A 176 -24.63 5.97 6.66
C LYS A 176 -24.87 7.41 6.20
N GLU A 177 -23.87 8.28 6.35
CA GLU A 177 -23.99 9.72 6.08
C GLU A 177 -22.91 10.19 5.10
N PHE A 178 -22.34 9.29 4.28
CA PHE A 178 -21.28 9.63 3.33
C PHE A 178 -21.67 10.82 2.44
N PRO A 179 -20.81 11.85 2.27
CA PRO A 179 -19.40 11.93 2.65
C PRO A 179 -19.11 12.63 4.00
N ARG A 180 -20.04 12.60 4.95
CA ARG A 180 -19.86 13.19 6.29
C ARG A 180 -18.96 12.36 7.19
N ALA A 181 -18.36 13.04 8.16
CA ALA A 181 -17.57 12.46 9.24
C ALA A 181 -17.83 13.23 10.54
N HIS A 182 -17.28 12.74 11.64
CA HIS A 182 -17.15 13.52 12.87
C HIS A 182 -15.68 13.64 13.30
N THR A 183 -15.38 14.66 14.10
CA THR A 183 -14.02 14.90 14.61
C THR A 183 -13.74 14.00 15.82
N ALA A 184 -12.99 14.48 16.82
CA ALA A 184 -12.89 13.84 18.13
C ALA A 184 -14.24 13.78 18.86
N SER A 185 -15.15 14.72 18.60
CA SER A 185 -16.51 14.76 19.12
C SER A 185 -17.48 14.12 18.13
N ALA A 186 -18.44 13.33 18.60
CA ALA A 186 -19.46 12.75 17.72
C ALA A 186 -20.44 13.80 17.22
N GLU A 187 -20.68 14.85 18.01
CA GLU A 187 -21.61 15.93 17.71
C GLU A 187 -21.06 16.90 16.67
N GLU A 188 -19.73 17.00 16.55
CA GLU A 188 -19.06 17.88 15.58
C GLU A 188 -18.96 17.20 14.21
N ARG A 189 -19.95 17.46 13.36
CA ARG A 189 -20.05 16.89 12.02
C ARG A 189 -19.36 17.75 10.97
N VAL A 190 -18.55 17.13 10.11
CA VAL A 190 -17.84 17.78 9.00
C VAL A 190 -18.11 17.07 7.66
N THR A 191 -17.97 17.77 6.54
CA THR A 191 -17.97 17.17 5.19
C THR A 191 -16.54 16.89 4.75
N VAL A 192 -16.24 15.66 4.35
CA VAL A 192 -14.89 15.27 3.92
C VAL A 192 -14.73 15.40 2.41
N TRP A 193 -13.84 16.29 1.98
CA TRP A 193 -13.58 16.59 0.58
C TRP A 193 -12.18 16.16 0.09
N CYS A 194 -11.37 15.53 0.94
CA CYS A 194 -10.02 15.06 0.60
C CYS A 194 -9.83 13.54 0.82
N SER A 195 -10.92 12.77 0.86
CA SER A 195 -10.89 11.31 0.94
C SER A 195 -10.59 10.69 -0.42
N ASN A 196 -9.74 9.66 -0.45
CA ASN A 196 -9.52 8.87 -1.66
C ASN A 196 -10.49 7.70 -1.83
N ASP A 197 -11.52 7.57 -0.98
CA ASP A 197 -12.67 6.67 -1.23
C ASP A 197 -13.57 7.28 -2.31
N TYR A 198 -13.03 7.33 -3.52
CA TYR A 198 -13.48 8.18 -4.63
C TYR A 198 -14.91 7.90 -5.09
N LEU A 199 -15.35 6.65 -4.96
CA LEU A 199 -16.68 6.19 -5.37
C LEU A 199 -17.56 5.85 -4.16
N GLY A 200 -17.06 6.03 -2.93
CA GLY A 200 -17.78 5.69 -1.71
C GLY A 200 -18.03 4.19 -1.55
N MET A 201 -17.13 3.34 -2.07
CA MET A 201 -17.26 1.89 -1.95
C MET A 201 -17.04 1.41 -0.52
N GLY A 202 -16.34 2.19 0.31
CA GLY A 202 -16.17 1.90 1.74
C GLY A 202 -17.49 1.88 2.53
N ARG A 203 -18.59 2.39 1.96
CA ARG A 203 -19.94 2.33 2.53
C ARG A 203 -20.94 1.54 1.70
N ASN A 204 -20.52 0.96 0.58
CA ASN A 204 -21.43 0.30 -0.34
C ASN A 204 -22.11 -0.90 0.39
N PRO A 205 -23.46 -0.99 0.38
CA PRO A 205 -24.16 -2.04 1.13
C PRO A 205 -23.77 -3.47 0.74
N GLN A 206 -23.48 -3.73 -0.55
CA GLN A 206 -23.07 -5.06 -1.02
C GLN A 206 -21.65 -5.41 -0.55
N VAL A 207 -20.75 -4.42 -0.56
CA VAL A 207 -19.39 -4.58 -0.02
C VAL A 207 -19.46 -4.87 1.48
N LEU A 208 -20.21 -4.08 2.25
CA LEU A 208 -20.34 -4.29 3.69
C LEU A 208 -20.98 -5.65 4.04
N ASP A 209 -22.03 -6.05 3.32
CA ASP A 209 -22.69 -7.36 3.50
C ASP A 209 -21.72 -8.53 3.23
N SER A 210 -20.93 -8.45 2.15
CA SER A 210 -19.89 -9.44 1.82
C SER A 210 -18.82 -9.54 2.92
N MET A 211 -18.38 -8.39 3.44
CA MET A 211 -17.44 -8.33 4.57
C MET A 211 -18.03 -8.96 5.83
N HIS A 212 -19.27 -8.62 6.20
CA HIS A 212 -19.95 -9.16 7.38
C HIS A 212 -20.10 -10.68 7.31
N LYS A 213 -20.62 -11.21 6.21
CA LYS A 213 -20.76 -12.67 6.00
C LYS A 213 -19.43 -13.40 6.10
N THR A 214 -18.37 -12.78 5.57
CA THR A 214 -17.02 -13.34 5.63
C THR A 214 -16.44 -13.30 7.05
N LEU A 215 -16.68 -12.22 7.81
CA LEU A 215 -16.27 -12.11 9.21
C LEU A 215 -16.94 -13.18 10.08
N ASP A 216 -18.25 -13.39 9.90
CA ASP A 216 -19.02 -14.37 10.67
C ASP A 216 -18.52 -15.81 10.43
N THR A 217 -18.04 -16.09 9.21
CA THR A 217 -17.60 -17.43 8.81
C THR A 217 -16.12 -17.70 9.10
N TYR A 218 -15.24 -16.74 8.77
CA TYR A 218 -13.78 -16.94 8.76
C TYR A 218 -13.04 -16.14 9.84
N GLY A 219 -13.75 -15.29 10.58
CA GLY A 219 -13.14 -14.41 11.59
C GLY A 219 -12.35 -13.26 10.98
N ALA A 220 -11.55 -12.60 11.83
CA ALA A 220 -10.89 -11.35 11.47
C ALA A 220 -9.60 -11.53 10.64
N GLY A 221 -8.55 -12.11 11.22
CA GLY A 221 -7.24 -12.21 10.57
C GLY A 221 -7.06 -13.49 9.76
N ALA A 222 -6.24 -13.45 8.71
CA ALA A 222 -5.86 -14.65 7.95
C ALA A 222 -5.02 -15.66 8.77
N GLY A 223 -4.44 -15.24 9.91
CA GLY A 223 -3.75 -16.12 10.85
C GLY A 223 -2.34 -16.57 10.42
N GLY A 224 -1.85 -16.15 9.26
CA GLY A 224 -0.49 -16.47 8.81
C GLY A 224 -0.09 -15.82 7.49
N THR A 225 1.11 -16.13 7.01
CA THR A 225 1.60 -15.69 5.70
C THR A 225 0.95 -16.49 4.59
N ARG A 226 1.08 -16.05 3.32
CA ARG A 226 0.55 -16.81 2.18
C ARG A 226 1.00 -18.28 2.18
N ASN A 227 2.25 -18.57 2.51
CA ASN A 227 2.76 -19.94 2.54
C ASN A 227 2.35 -20.74 3.78
N ILE A 228 2.02 -20.08 4.90
CA ILE A 228 1.74 -20.73 6.19
C ILE A 228 0.33 -20.35 6.61
N SER A 229 -0.65 -21.18 6.25
CA SER A 229 -2.07 -21.07 6.60
C SER A 229 -2.80 -19.76 6.23
N GLY A 230 -2.16 -18.79 5.57
CA GLY A 230 -2.74 -17.51 5.18
C GLY A 230 -3.15 -17.41 3.70
N HIS A 231 -3.06 -18.51 2.92
CA HIS A 231 -3.62 -18.58 1.58
C HIS A 231 -4.99 -19.26 1.63
N ASN A 232 -6.02 -18.55 1.16
CA ASN A 232 -7.42 -18.94 1.25
C ASN A 232 -8.16 -18.58 -0.04
N GLN A 233 -9.40 -19.06 -0.17
CA GLN A 233 -10.20 -18.85 -1.38
C GLN A 233 -10.43 -17.38 -1.73
N HIS A 234 -10.45 -16.48 -0.74
CA HIS A 234 -10.68 -15.05 -0.98
C HIS A 234 -9.46 -14.38 -1.60
N ALA A 235 -8.24 -14.83 -1.26
CA ALA A 235 -7.02 -14.40 -1.94
C ALA A 235 -7.00 -14.88 -3.40
N VAL A 236 -7.38 -16.14 -3.65
CA VAL A 236 -7.44 -16.72 -5.00
C VAL A 236 -8.47 -15.97 -5.85
N ALA A 237 -9.71 -15.84 -5.37
CA ALA A 237 -10.79 -15.18 -6.09
C ALA A 237 -10.46 -13.72 -6.43
N LEU A 238 -9.89 -12.97 -5.48
CA LEU A 238 -9.49 -11.59 -5.71
C LEU A 238 -8.36 -11.49 -6.75
N GLU A 239 -7.36 -12.38 -6.71
CA GLU A 239 -6.29 -12.42 -7.71
C GLU A 239 -6.84 -12.73 -9.11
N ASP A 240 -7.79 -13.66 -9.23
CA ASP A 240 -8.46 -13.99 -10.49
C ASP A 240 -9.29 -12.81 -11.01
N THR A 241 -10.07 -12.15 -10.15
CA THR A 241 -10.86 -10.96 -10.50
C THR A 241 -9.96 -9.82 -10.99
N LEU A 242 -8.83 -9.59 -10.34
CA LEU A 242 -7.86 -8.56 -10.74
C LEU A 242 -7.18 -8.90 -12.08
N ALA A 243 -6.79 -10.15 -12.29
CA ALA A 243 -6.23 -10.60 -13.57
C ALA A 243 -7.24 -10.39 -14.70
N LYS A 244 -8.50 -10.76 -14.48
CA LYS A 244 -9.59 -10.56 -15.44
C LYS A 244 -9.85 -9.08 -15.73
N LEU A 245 -9.91 -8.22 -14.70
CA LEU A 245 -10.14 -6.78 -14.86
C LEU A 245 -9.12 -6.16 -15.82
N HIS A 246 -7.86 -6.54 -15.68
CA HIS A 246 -6.76 -6.00 -16.48
C HIS A 246 -6.50 -6.76 -17.79
N GLY A 247 -7.24 -7.83 -18.07
CA GLY A 247 -6.99 -8.70 -19.22
C GLY A 247 -5.58 -9.33 -19.19
N LYS A 248 -5.07 -9.63 -17.99
CA LYS A 248 -3.73 -10.20 -17.78
C LYS A 248 -3.81 -11.67 -17.36
N GLU A 249 -2.71 -12.38 -17.54
CA GLU A 249 -2.64 -13.82 -17.24
C GLU A 249 -2.73 -14.12 -15.74
N ALA A 250 -2.21 -13.22 -14.89
CA ALA A 250 -2.25 -13.37 -13.45
C ALA A 250 -2.19 -12.02 -12.72
N ALA A 251 -2.59 -12.05 -11.44
CA ALA A 251 -2.37 -10.96 -10.49
C ALA A 251 -1.84 -11.49 -9.15
N LEU A 252 -1.30 -10.59 -8.34
CA LEU A 252 -0.78 -10.90 -7.01
C LEU A 252 -1.13 -9.81 -6.00
N VAL A 253 -1.74 -10.19 -4.88
CA VAL A 253 -2.19 -9.27 -3.84
C VAL A 253 -1.14 -9.08 -2.74
N PHE A 254 -0.96 -7.82 -2.34
CA PHE A 254 -0.07 -7.33 -1.28
C PHE A 254 -0.85 -6.55 -0.21
N SER A 255 -0.19 -6.30 0.92
CA SER A 255 -0.76 -5.54 2.04
C SER A 255 -1.15 -4.10 1.70
N SER A 256 -0.46 -3.48 0.74
CA SER A 256 -0.78 -2.16 0.19
C SER A 256 -0.11 -1.99 -1.17
N CYS A 257 -0.53 -1.00 -1.96
CA CYS A 257 0.17 -0.70 -3.21
C CYS A 257 1.56 -0.08 -2.97
N PHE A 258 1.79 0.52 -1.79
CA PHE A 258 3.14 0.92 -1.41
C PHE A 258 4.08 -0.29 -1.43
N VAL A 259 3.67 -1.39 -0.79
CA VAL A 259 4.44 -2.63 -0.74
C VAL A 259 4.49 -3.31 -2.11
N ALA A 260 3.39 -3.31 -2.88
CA ALA A 260 3.38 -3.87 -4.23
C ALA A 260 4.43 -3.19 -5.13
N ASN A 261 4.48 -1.86 -5.15
CA ASN A 261 5.46 -1.11 -5.95
C ASN A 261 6.89 -1.32 -5.45
N ASP A 262 7.11 -1.17 -4.15
CA ASP A 262 8.44 -1.33 -3.54
C ASP A 262 8.99 -2.73 -3.81
N ALA A 263 8.22 -3.76 -3.47
CA ALA A 263 8.65 -5.15 -3.58
C ALA A 263 8.87 -5.58 -5.03
N THR A 264 8.02 -5.15 -5.97
CA THR A 264 8.12 -5.53 -7.39
C THR A 264 9.33 -4.87 -8.04
N LEU A 265 9.47 -3.54 -7.92
CA LEU A 265 10.60 -2.81 -8.50
C LEU A 265 11.94 -3.21 -7.86
N ALA A 266 11.97 -3.41 -6.53
CA ALA A 266 13.16 -3.89 -5.84
C ALA A 266 13.59 -5.28 -6.32
N THR A 267 12.63 -6.20 -6.47
CA THR A 267 12.91 -7.58 -6.91
C THR A 267 13.37 -7.62 -8.35
N LEU A 268 12.65 -6.98 -9.28
CA LEU A 268 13.03 -6.99 -10.69
C LEU A 268 14.37 -6.31 -10.93
N GLY A 269 14.56 -5.10 -10.38
CA GLY A 269 15.80 -4.34 -10.57
C GLY A 269 17.03 -5.03 -9.97
N SER A 270 16.88 -5.78 -8.87
CA SER A 270 18.01 -6.52 -8.26
C SER A 270 18.31 -7.87 -8.93
N LYS A 271 17.38 -8.42 -9.71
CA LYS A 271 17.53 -9.75 -10.35
C LYS A 271 17.89 -9.68 -11.83
N MET A 272 17.42 -8.66 -12.55
CA MET A 272 17.78 -8.46 -13.94
C MET A 272 19.24 -7.96 -14.06
N PRO A 273 20.09 -8.60 -14.86
CA PRO A 273 21.50 -8.24 -14.97
C PRO A 273 21.64 -6.83 -15.57
N ASP A 274 22.43 -5.98 -14.93
CA ASP A 274 22.72 -4.60 -15.35
C ASP A 274 21.47 -3.73 -15.64
N CYS A 275 20.35 -4.05 -14.99
CA CYS A 275 19.07 -3.38 -15.20
C CYS A 275 19.16 -1.87 -15.01
N VAL A 276 18.48 -1.13 -15.89
CA VAL A 276 18.30 0.32 -15.79
C VAL A 276 16.82 0.64 -15.64
N ILE A 277 16.47 1.37 -14.57
CA ILE A 277 15.10 1.83 -14.35
C ILE A 277 14.99 3.30 -14.74
N LEU A 278 14.14 3.58 -15.72
CA LEU A 278 13.75 4.92 -16.13
C LEU A 278 12.51 5.34 -15.34
N SER A 279 12.62 6.36 -14.51
CA SER A 279 11.57 6.80 -13.59
C SER A 279 11.08 8.18 -13.96
N ASP A 280 9.76 8.36 -14.05
CA ASP A 280 9.17 9.70 -14.10
C ASP A 280 9.59 10.48 -12.84
N SER A 281 9.89 11.77 -13.00
CA SER A 281 10.32 12.65 -11.92
C SER A 281 9.30 12.86 -10.80
N LEU A 282 8.00 12.63 -11.07
CA LEU A 282 6.91 12.77 -10.09
C LEU A 282 6.39 11.43 -9.57
N ASN A 283 7.06 10.32 -9.87
CA ASN A 283 6.66 9.01 -9.36
C ASN A 283 6.49 8.99 -7.84
N HIS A 284 5.46 8.26 -7.40
CA HIS A 284 5.14 8.10 -6.00
C HIS A 284 6.32 7.54 -5.19
N ALA A 285 6.37 7.92 -3.91
CA ALA A 285 7.43 7.53 -2.99
C ALA A 285 7.65 6.01 -2.94
N SER A 286 6.60 5.20 -3.06
CA SER A 286 6.72 3.73 -3.08
C SER A 286 7.56 3.20 -4.25
N MET A 287 7.37 3.77 -5.44
CA MET A 287 8.16 3.42 -6.63
C MET A 287 9.61 3.86 -6.45
N ILE A 288 9.80 5.09 -5.95
CA ILE A 288 11.14 5.62 -5.65
C ILE A 288 11.87 4.72 -4.64
N GLN A 289 11.21 4.24 -3.59
CA GLN A 289 11.82 3.33 -2.62
C GLN A 289 12.17 1.99 -3.28
N GLY A 290 11.27 1.38 -4.04
CA GLY A 290 11.56 0.12 -4.75
C GLY A 290 12.77 0.23 -5.68
N ILE A 291 12.84 1.31 -6.45
CA ILE A 291 13.99 1.59 -7.33
C ILE A 291 15.27 1.74 -6.51
N ARG A 292 15.24 2.47 -5.39
CA ARG A 292 16.41 2.63 -4.51
C ARG A 292 16.84 1.31 -3.87
N HIS A 293 15.89 0.52 -3.38
CA HIS A 293 16.14 -0.78 -2.75
C HIS A 293 16.66 -1.82 -3.74
N SER A 294 16.33 -1.69 -5.02
CA SER A 294 16.82 -2.60 -6.06
C SER A 294 18.35 -2.55 -6.26
N GLY A 295 18.98 -1.40 -5.99
CA GLY A 295 20.38 -1.14 -6.33
C GLY A 295 20.65 -0.99 -7.84
N ALA A 296 19.63 -1.07 -8.69
CA ALA A 296 19.76 -0.91 -10.14
C ALA A 296 20.19 0.52 -10.51
N LYS A 297 20.78 0.67 -11.70
CA LYS A 297 21.02 2.00 -12.27
C LYS A 297 19.67 2.67 -12.50
N LYS A 298 19.57 3.97 -12.24
CA LYS A 298 18.35 4.74 -12.47
C LYS A 298 18.60 5.96 -13.33
N MET A 299 17.66 6.28 -14.20
CA MET A 299 17.63 7.51 -14.97
C MET A 299 16.28 8.18 -14.75
N VAL A 300 16.26 9.42 -14.26
CA VAL A 300 15.00 10.14 -14.01
C VAL A 300 14.67 11.00 -15.22
N PHE A 301 13.54 10.76 -15.88
CA PHE A 301 13.05 11.63 -16.96
C PHE A 301 12.07 12.67 -16.42
N LYS A 302 12.05 13.85 -17.06
CA LYS A 302 11.14 14.93 -16.68
C LYS A 302 9.69 14.46 -16.82
N HIS A 303 8.83 14.98 -15.95
CA HIS A 303 7.45 14.55 -15.85
C HIS A 303 6.70 14.56 -17.20
N ASN A 304 6.20 13.40 -17.63
CA ASN A 304 5.51 13.19 -18.91
C ASN A 304 6.27 13.68 -20.16
N ASP A 305 7.59 13.89 -20.07
CA ASP A 305 8.43 14.35 -21.18
C ASP A 305 8.96 13.16 -21.99
N LEU A 306 8.33 12.94 -23.14
CA LEU A 306 8.66 11.83 -24.04
C LEU A 306 10.00 12.01 -24.76
N GLU A 307 10.42 13.25 -25.03
CA GLU A 307 11.70 13.53 -25.69
C GLU A 307 12.86 13.21 -24.74
N ASP A 308 12.73 13.63 -23.49
CA ASP A 308 13.72 13.32 -22.45
C ASP A 308 13.75 11.83 -22.10
N LEU A 309 12.59 11.15 -22.10
CA LEU A 309 12.52 9.69 -21.97
C LEU A 309 13.21 8.99 -23.14
N GLU A 310 12.90 9.38 -24.38
CA GLU A 310 13.50 8.79 -25.58
C GLU A 310 15.02 9.00 -25.62
N ALA A 311 15.50 10.21 -25.33
CA ALA A 311 16.93 10.50 -25.30
C ALA A 311 17.69 9.60 -24.30
N LYS A 312 17.07 9.33 -23.14
CA LYS A 312 17.63 8.41 -22.13
C LYS A 312 17.60 6.96 -22.59
N LEU A 313 16.49 6.50 -23.19
CA LEU A 313 16.38 5.15 -23.74
C LEU A 313 17.41 4.90 -24.85
N ALA A 314 17.55 5.84 -25.78
CA ALA A 314 18.49 5.78 -26.89
C ALA A 314 19.97 5.77 -26.45
N SER A 315 20.27 6.26 -25.25
CA SER A 315 21.62 6.22 -24.68
C SER A 315 22.03 4.84 -24.15
N LEU A 316 21.09 3.89 -24.06
CA LEU A 316 21.32 2.56 -23.52
C LEU A 316 21.38 1.50 -24.64
N PRO A 317 22.24 0.46 -24.50
CA PRO A 317 22.23 -0.66 -25.43
C PRO A 317 20.87 -1.36 -25.50
N LEU A 318 20.47 -1.79 -26.70
CA LEU A 318 19.17 -2.43 -26.90
C LEU A 318 19.00 -3.69 -26.04
N ASN A 319 20.06 -4.47 -25.85
CA ASN A 319 20.07 -5.71 -25.05
C ASN A 319 20.16 -5.50 -23.53
N THR A 320 20.33 -4.27 -23.04
CA THR A 320 20.27 -3.99 -21.59
C THR A 320 18.82 -4.10 -21.11
N PRO A 321 18.52 -4.84 -20.03
CA PRO A 321 17.18 -4.85 -19.44
C PRO A 321 16.78 -3.46 -18.94
N LYS A 322 15.59 -3.00 -19.31
CA LYS A 322 15.08 -1.66 -19.00
C LYS A 322 13.67 -1.75 -18.43
N ILE A 323 13.37 -0.94 -17.42
CA ILE A 323 12.01 -0.75 -16.90
C ILE A 323 11.66 0.73 -17.02
N ILE A 324 10.56 1.06 -17.69
CA ILE A 324 9.98 2.41 -17.68
C ILE A 324 8.88 2.43 -16.61
N ALA A 325 9.11 3.16 -15.51
CA ALA A 325 8.21 3.24 -14.37
C ALA A 325 7.53 4.61 -14.33
N PHE A 326 6.19 4.63 -14.36
CA PHE A 326 5.38 5.86 -14.39
C PHE A 326 3.98 5.63 -13.80
N GLU A 327 3.26 6.70 -13.46
CA GLU A 327 1.85 6.64 -13.04
C GLU A 327 0.91 6.96 -14.22
N SER A 328 -0.30 6.43 -14.21
CA SER A 328 -1.33 6.84 -15.16
C SER A 328 -1.93 8.20 -14.80
N VAL A 329 -2.38 8.37 -13.54
CA VAL A 329 -2.94 9.61 -13.00
C VAL A 329 -2.10 10.05 -11.80
N TYR A 330 -1.42 11.19 -11.92
CA TYR A 330 -0.54 11.67 -10.87
C TYR A 330 -1.33 12.37 -9.77
N SER A 331 -1.27 11.81 -8.57
CA SER A 331 -2.18 12.12 -7.47
C SER A 331 -2.27 13.60 -7.05
N MET A 332 -1.19 14.36 -7.17
CA MET A 332 -1.09 15.72 -6.62
C MET A 332 -1.45 16.83 -7.61
N CYS A 333 -1.12 16.65 -8.89
CA CYS A 333 -1.40 17.61 -9.96
C CYS A 333 -2.58 17.19 -10.85
N GLY A 334 -2.97 15.91 -10.84
CA GLY A 334 -4.04 15.38 -11.67
C GLY A 334 -3.69 15.20 -13.15
N SER A 335 -2.40 15.31 -13.52
CA SER A 335 -1.95 15.03 -14.88
C SER A 335 -2.14 13.56 -15.24
N ILE A 336 -2.30 13.29 -16.53
CA ILE A 336 -2.40 11.94 -17.09
C ILE A 336 -1.20 11.67 -17.99
N ALA A 337 -0.58 10.50 -17.86
CA ALA A 337 0.56 10.13 -18.69
C ALA A 337 0.18 9.86 -20.15
N PRO A 338 1.07 10.14 -21.12
CA PRO A 338 0.90 9.74 -22.52
C PRO A 338 1.21 8.24 -22.71
N ILE A 339 0.38 7.36 -22.12
CA ILE A 339 0.65 5.92 -21.96
C ILE A 339 0.97 5.23 -23.29
N GLU A 340 0.16 5.45 -24.34
CA GLU A 340 0.36 4.84 -25.66
C GLU A 340 1.76 5.13 -26.22
N LYS A 341 2.19 6.39 -26.15
CA LYS A 341 3.52 6.80 -26.64
C LYS A 341 4.66 6.27 -25.78
N ILE A 342 4.44 6.09 -24.48
CA ILE A 342 5.40 5.42 -23.60
C ILE A 342 5.54 3.95 -24.00
N CYS A 343 4.44 3.26 -24.31
CA CYS A 343 4.48 1.90 -24.85
C CYS A 343 5.24 1.86 -26.19
N ASP A 344 5.03 2.82 -27.09
CA ASP A 344 5.77 2.89 -28.37
C ASP A 344 7.29 2.97 -28.16
N LEU A 345 7.72 3.80 -27.20
CA LEU A 345 9.14 3.89 -26.82
C LEU A 345 9.63 2.62 -26.13
N SER A 346 8.78 1.97 -25.32
CA SER A 346 9.09 0.69 -24.68
C SER A 346 9.39 -0.39 -25.72
N ASP A 347 8.52 -0.52 -26.72
CA ASP A 347 8.65 -1.46 -27.84
C ASP A 347 9.90 -1.15 -28.67
N LYS A 348 10.12 0.13 -29.01
CA LYS A 348 11.25 0.60 -29.83
C LYS A 348 12.62 0.33 -29.19
N TYR A 349 12.73 0.48 -27.86
CA TYR A 349 14.00 0.38 -27.14
C TYR A 349 14.12 -0.87 -26.26
N GLY A 350 13.20 -1.83 -26.36
CA GLY A 350 13.25 -3.10 -25.64
C GLY A 350 13.22 -2.92 -24.13
N ALA A 351 12.28 -2.11 -23.63
CA ALA A 351 11.98 -1.97 -22.21
C ALA A 351 10.66 -2.68 -21.86
N ILE A 352 10.48 -3.00 -20.58
CA ILE A 352 9.16 -3.32 -20.04
C ILE A 352 8.55 -2.08 -19.36
N THR A 353 7.24 -2.00 -19.35
CA THR A 353 6.48 -0.94 -18.68
C THR A 353 6.01 -1.36 -17.30
N PHE A 354 6.18 -0.45 -16.34
CA PHE A 354 5.61 -0.55 -15.00
C PHE A 354 4.68 0.65 -14.81
N LEU A 355 3.38 0.40 -14.90
CA LEU A 355 2.34 1.42 -14.83
C LEU A 355 1.61 1.34 -13.49
N ASP A 356 1.67 2.41 -12.71
CA ASP A 356 0.87 2.57 -11.51
C ASP A 356 -0.49 3.24 -11.85
N GLU A 357 -1.57 2.45 -11.77
CA GLU A 357 -2.97 2.87 -12.00
C GLU A 357 -3.72 3.15 -10.68
N VAL A 358 -3.02 3.37 -9.56
CA VAL A 358 -3.61 3.51 -8.23
C VAL A 358 -4.66 4.62 -8.12
N HIS A 359 -4.47 5.71 -8.87
CA HIS A 359 -5.39 6.84 -8.94
C HIS A 359 -6.32 6.75 -10.15
N ALA A 360 -6.49 5.58 -10.74
CA ALA A 360 -7.31 5.38 -11.91
C ALA A 360 -8.24 4.18 -11.83
N VAL A 361 -7.76 3.05 -11.28
CA VAL A 361 -8.57 1.85 -11.12
C VAL A 361 -9.87 2.15 -10.36
N GLY A 362 -10.96 1.60 -10.87
CA GLY A 362 -12.35 1.87 -10.48
C GLY A 362 -12.98 3.09 -11.17
N MET A 363 -12.20 4.04 -11.69
CA MET A 363 -12.67 5.37 -12.12
C MET A 363 -12.54 5.68 -13.62
N TYR A 364 -11.68 4.97 -14.36
CA TYR A 364 -11.48 5.19 -15.79
C TYR A 364 -11.64 3.88 -16.57
N GLY A 365 -12.07 4.04 -17.81
CA GLY A 365 -12.51 2.97 -18.69
C GLY A 365 -13.95 2.52 -18.42
N PRO A 366 -14.57 1.78 -19.36
CA PRO A 366 -15.96 1.36 -19.25
C PRO A 366 -16.20 0.43 -18.06
N HIS A 367 -15.21 -0.38 -17.65
CA HIS A 367 -15.31 -1.28 -16.49
C HIS A 367 -14.49 -0.80 -15.28
N GLY A 368 -13.82 0.35 -15.38
CA GLY A 368 -13.01 0.86 -14.29
C GLY A 368 -11.68 0.12 -14.17
N ALA A 369 -11.09 -0.40 -15.24
CA ALA A 369 -9.77 -1.05 -15.17
C ALA A 369 -8.61 -0.04 -15.12
N GLY A 370 -8.80 1.21 -15.58
CA GLY A 370 -7.78 2.25 -15.48
C GLY A 370 -7.75 3.17 -16.71
N VAL A 371 -6.76 4.05 -16.77
CA VAL A 371 -6.57 4.92 -17.94
C VAL A 371 -6.15 4.10 -19.16
N ALA A 372 -5.35 3.04 -18.97
CA ALA A 372 -4.95 2.18 -20.08
C ALA A 372 -6.15 1.51 -20.77
N GLU A 373 -7.19 1.14 -20.01
CA GLU A 373 -8.49 0.69 -20.56
C GLU A 373 -9.19 1.82 -21.32
N HIS A 374 -9.17 3.01 -20.74
CA HIS A 374 -9.92 4.16 -21.22
C HIS A 374 -9.40 4.69 -22.56
N LEU A 375 -8.11 4.50 -22.87
CA LEU A 375 -7.53 4.93 -24.15
C LEU A 375 -8.08 4.13 -25.35
N ASP A 376 -8.59 2.92 -25.12
CA ASP A 376 -9.31 2.10 -26.11
C ASP A 376 -10.77 1.88 -25.68
N TYR A 377 -11.43 2.94 -25.18
CA TYR A 377 -12.74 2.87 -24.51
C TYR A 377 -13.77 2.04 -25.28
N ASP A 378 -13.95 2.29 -26.59
CA ASP A 378 -14.98 1.63 -27.40
C ASP A 378 -14.70 0.14 -27.62
N VAL A 379 -13.43 -0.25 -27.70
CA VAL A 379 -13.03 -1.67 -27.78
C VAL A 379 -13.44 -2.39 -26.51
N TYR A 380 -13.15 -1.80 -25.35
CA TYR A 380 -13.53 -2.38 -24.06
C TYR A 380 -15.05 -2.31 -23.83
N ALA A 381 -15.73 -1.22 -24.17
CA ALA A 381 -17.18 -1.11 -24.01
C ALA A 381 -17.94 -2.15 -24.85
N SER A 382 -17.33 -2.63 -25.95
CA SER A 382 -17.90 -3.69 -26.77
C SER A 382 -17.86 -5.10 -26.14
N GLN A 383 -17.10 -5.32 -25.06
CA GLN A 383 -16.87 -6.67 -24.49
C GLN A 383 -18.15 -7.33 -23.96
N ASP A 384 -19.13 -6.55 -23.53
CA ASP A 384 -20.42 -7.04 -23.04
C ASP A 384 -21.51 -7.11 -24.14
N THR A 385 -21.14 -6.87 -25.40
CA THR A 385 -22.07 -6.92 -26.54
C THR A 385 -22.04 -8.27 -27.25
N ALA A 386 -22.99 -8.49 -28.16
CA ALA A 386 -23.03 -9.71 -28.98
C ALA A 386 -21.84 -9.84 -29.97
N SER A 387 -21.01 -8.81 -30.12
CA SER A 387 -19.88 -8.78 -31.05
C SER A 387 -18.70 -8.05 -30.43
N PRO A 388 -17.99 -8.68 -29.47
CA PRO A 388 -16.86 -8.06 -28.78
C PRO A 388 -15.70 -7.84 -29.76
N GLN A 389 -15.11 -6.66 -29.71
CA GLN A 389 -13.89 -6.35 -30.45
C GLN A 389 -12.68 -7.02 -29.80
N ASN A 390 -11.63 -7.30 -30.57
CA ASN A 390 -10.42 -7.92 -30.04
C ASN A 390 -9.65 -6.91 -29.17
N THR A 391 -9.26 -7.32 -27.97
CA THR A 391 -8.44 -6.51 -27.05
C THR A 391 -6.94 -6.65 -27.29
N LYS A 392 -6.50 -7.54 -28.20
CA LYS A 392 -5.07 -7.68 -28.50
C LYS A 392 -4.53 -6.43 -29.18
N GLY A 393 -3.43 -5.89 -28.66
CA GLY A 393 -2.76 -4.70 -29.17
C GLY A 393 -3.30 -3.37 -28.63
N THR A 394 -4.37 -3.39 -27.81
CA THR A 394 -4.81 -2.20 -27.06
C THR A 394 -3.71 -1.71 -26.11
N VAL A 395 -3.81 -0.46 -25.67
CA VAL A 395 -2.86 0.13 -24.73
C VAL A 395 -2.76 -0.69 -23.44
N GLN A 396 -3.87 -1.13 -22.86
CA GLN A 396 -3.85 -1.99 -21.68
C GLN A 396 -3.22 -3.37 -21.96
N ASP A 397 -3.42 -3.99 -23.12
CA ASP A 397 -2.73 -5.24 -23.49
C ASP A 397 -1.21 -5.04 -23.57
N ARG A 398 -0.75 -3.90 -24.09
CA ARG A 398 0.66 -3.54 -24.26
C ARG A 398 1.41 -3.27 -22.95
N ILE A 399 0.72 -2.94 -21.85
CA ILE A 399 1.40 -2.72 -20.55
C ILE A 399 1.87 -4.05 -19.94
N ASP A 400 3.14 -4.16 -19.57
CA ASP A 400 3.68 -5.42 -19.02
C ASP A 400 3.26 -5.66 -17.57
N ILE A 401 3.31 -4.60 -16.76
CA ILE A 401 3.01 -4.65 -15.32
C ILE A 401 2.11 -3.49 -14.95
N ILE A 402 0.89 -3.80 -14.53
CA ILE A 402 -0.05 -2.84 -13.96
C ILE A 402 -0.03 -3.01 -12.45
N THR A 403 0.11 -1.91 -11.71
CA THR A 403 -0.09 -1.92 -10.25
C THR A 403 -1.28 -1.07 -9.86
N GLY A 404 -1.97 -1.49 -8.81
CA GLY A 404 -3.17 -0.81 -8.35
C GLY A 404 -3.40 -0.97 -6.85
N THR A 405 -4.38 -0.26 -6.32
CA THR A 405 -4.77 -0.32 -4.91
C THR A 405 -6.21 -0.76 -4.73
N LEU A 406 -6.47 -1.42 -3.61
CA LEU A 406 -7.82 -1.72 -3.14
C LEU A 406 -8.37 -0.63 -2.19
N GLY A 407 -7.51 0.33 -1.79
CA GLY A 407 -7.83 1.29 -0.72
C GLY A 407 -8.28 2.67 -1.17
N LYS A 408 -8.66 2.83 -2.45
CA LYS A 408 -9.14 4.09 -3.01
C LYS A 408 -10.55 3.93 -3.57
N ALA A 409 -10.72 3.91 -4.89
CA ALA A 409 -12.04 3.76 -5.52
C ALA A 409 -12.79 2.49 -5.08
N TYR A 410 -12.07 1.42 -4.73
CA TYR A 410 -12.66 0.16 -4.22
C TYR A 410 -12.93 0.14 -2.71
N GLY A 411 -12.55 1.18 -1.95
CA GLY A 411 -13.02 1.39 -0.57
C GLY A 411 -12.55 0.40 0.50
N CYS A 412 -11.56 -0.46 0.21
CA CYS A 412 -11.01 -1.46 1.15
C CYS A 412 -9.56 -1.13 1.54
N VAL A 413 -8.67 -2.12 1.60
CA VAL A 413 -7.22 -1.91 1.78
C VAL A 413 -6.46 -3.05 1.13
N GLY A 414 -5.30 -2.73 0.55
CA GLY A 414 -4.46 -3.67 -0.20
C GLY A 414 -3.85 -3.01 -1.43
N GLY A 415 -2.96 -3.75 -2.08
CA GLY A 415 -2.45 -3.43 -3.41
C GLY A 415 -2.20 -4.68 -4.20
N TYR A 416 -1.95 -4.53 -5.48
CA TYR A 416 -1.70 -5.66 -6.35
C TYR A 416 -0.80 -5.27 -7.52
N ILE A 417 -0.26 -6.30 -8.16
CA ILE A 417 0.27 -6.22 -9.53
C ILE A 417 -0.52 -7.18 -10.43
N ALA A 418 -0.62 -6.87 -11.71
CA ALA A 418 -1.17 -7.75 -12.75
C ALA A 418 -0.24 -7.73 -13.97
N GLY A 419 -0.06 -8.87 -14.63
CA GLY A 419 0.81 -9.02 -15.79
C GLY A 419 0.90 -10.47 -16.25
N SER A 420 2.02 -10.85 -16.89
CA SER A 420 2.23 -12.25 -17.30
C SER A 420 2.33 -13.18 -16.09
N ALA A 421 1.90 -14.42 -16.25
CA ALA A 421 1.92 -15.43 -15.20
C ALA A 421 3.34 -15.67 -14.67
N ALA A 422 4.33 -15.69 -15.57
CA ALA A 422 5.74 -15.85 -15.23
C ALA A 422 6.29 -14.66 -14.42
N MET A 423 5.94 -13.42 -14.78
CA MET A 423 6.34 -12.23 -14.03
C MET A 423 5.73 -12.26 -12.62
N VAL A 424 4.42 -12.49 -12.54
CA VAL A 424 3.72 -12.59 -11.25
C VAL A 424 4.31 -13.69 -10.37
N ASP A 425 4.57 -14.87 -10.92
CA ASP A 425 5.13 -15.98 -10.14
C ASP A 425 6.58 -15.75 -9.71
N THR A 426 7.36 -15.02 -10.52
CA THR A 426 8.69 -14.53 -10.13
C THR A 426 8.61 -13.64 -8.89
N ILE A 427 7.68 -12.68 -8.88
CA ILE A 427 7.49 -11.79 -7.72
C ILE A 427 6.97 -12.58 -6.51
N ARG A 428 5.97 -13.45 -6.70
CA ARG A 428 5.44 -14.35 -5.66
C ARG A 428 6.54 -15.16 -4.98
N SER A 429 7.51 -15.63 -5.75
CA SER A 429 8.57 -16.54 -5.29
C SER A 429 9.79 -15.83 -4.70
N LEU A 430 10.04 -14.58 -5.07
CA LEU A 430 11.29 -13.88 -4.73
C LEU A 430 11.11 -12.65 -3.84
N ALA A 431 9.92 -12.03 -3.83
CA ALA A 431 9.73 -10.75 -3.17
C ALA A 431 9.54 -10.90 -1.64
N PRO A 432 10.48 -10.44 -0.80
CA PRO A 432 10.38 -10.63 0.65
C PRO A 432 9.19 -9.87 1.25
N GLY A 433 8.82 -8.71 0.67
CA GLY A 433 7.66 -7.93 1.07
C GLY A 433 6.31 -8.63 0.84
N PHE A 434 6.28 -9.69 0.02
CA PHE A 434 5.14 -10.59 -0.16
C PHE A 434 5.23 -11.81 0.76
N ILE A 435 6.41 -12.46 0.82
CA ILE A 435 6.58 -13.78 1.44
C ILE A 435 6.51 -13.71 2.98
N PHE A 436 7.17 -12.71 3.57
CA PHE A 436 7.42 -12.65 5.02
C PHE A 436 6.45 -11.72 5.77
N THR A 437 5.23 -11.57 5.26
CA THR A 437 4.15 -10.81 5.89
C THR A 437 2.90 -11.66 6.03
N THR A 438 2.11 -11.37 7.05
CA THR A 438 0.75 -11.91 7.20
C THR A 438 -0.11 -11.50 6.00
N SER A 439 -0.92 -12.44 5.50
CA SER A 439 -1.87 -12.20 4.41
C SER A 439 -2.96 -11.21 4.83
N LEU A 440 -3.61 -10.56 3.87
CA LEU A 440 -4.74 -9.66 4.16
C LEU A 440 -5.90 -10.42 4.83
N PRO A 441 -6.68 -9.77 5.71
CA PRO A 441 -7.91 -10.34 6.26
C PRO A 441 -8.85 -10.89 5.15
N PRO A 442 -9.41 -12.11 5.32
CA PRO A 442 -10.39 -12.67 4.38
C PRO A 442 -11.55 -11.73 4.06
N ALA A 443 -12.12 -11.09 5.09
CA ALA A 443 -13.21 -10.14 4.92
C ALA A 443 -12.83 -8.93 4.07
N THR A 444 -11.61 -8.40 4.24
CA THR A 444 -11.11 -7.30 3.40
C THR A 444 -10.98 -7.73 1.94
N MET A 445 -10.49 -8.95 1.67
CA MET A 445 -10.35 -9.45 0.30
C MET A 445 -11.71 -9.69 -0.35
N ALA A 446 -12.68 -10.26 0.38
CA ALA A 446 -14.05 -10.47 -0.10
C ALA A 446 -14.77 -9.15 -0.41
N GLY A 447 -14.62 -8.14 0.47
CA GLY A 447 -15.14 -6.80 0.23
C GLY A 447 -14.54 -6.14 -1.01
N ALA A 448 -13.22 -6.24 -1.18
CA ALA A 448 -12.52 -5.68 -2.34
C ALA A 448 -12.94 -6.36 -3.65
N ASP A 449 -13.04 -7.69 -3.66
CA ASP A 449 -13.53 -8.47 -4.80
C ASP A 449 -14.96 -8.04 -5.18
N THR A 450 -15.84 -7.89 -4.18
CA THR A 450 -17.21 -7.40 -4.38
C THR A 450 -17.24 -5.98 -4.96
N ALA A 451 -16.37 -5.08 -4.46
CA ALA A 451 -16.28 -3.70 -4.95
C ALA A 451 -15.81 -3.64 -6.41
N ILE A 452 -14.83 -4.46 -6.79
CA ILE A 452 -14.35 -4.55 -8.17
C ILE A 452 -15.44 -5.07 -9.09
N GLN A 453 -16.10 -6.17 -8.72
CA GLN A 453 -17.19 -6.73 -9.52
C GLN A 453 -18.35 -5.74 -9.68
N TYR A 454 -18.76 -5.07 -8.59
CA TYR A 454 -19.77 -4.02 -8.64
C TYR A 454 -19.39 -2.92 -9.62
N GLN A 455 -18.16 -2.37 -9.50
CA GLN A 455 -17.75 -1.28 -10.38
C GLN A 455 -17.52 -1.70 -11.82
N SER A 456 -17.14 -2.93 -12.09
CA SER A 456 -17.01 -3.43 -13.46
C SER A 456 -18.33 -3.43 -14.23
N GLN A 457 -19.46 -3.51 -13.53
CA GLN A 457 -20.80 -3.58 -14.14
C GLN A 457 -21.59 -2.28 -14.04
N GLN A 458 -21.19 -1.36 -13.15
CA GLN A 458 -21.94 -0.13 -12.89
C GLN A 458 -21.11 1.12 -13.27
N PRO A 459 -21.27 1.67 -14.49
CA PRO A 459 -20.55 2.88 -14.91
C PRO A 459 -21.01 4.15 -14.18
N ARG A 460 -22.22 4.12 -13.60
CA ARG A 460 -22.89 5.29 -13.03
C ARG A 460 -22.07 6.04 -11.97
N ASP A 461 -21.39 5.32 -11.06
CA ASP A 461 -20.58 5.96 -10.02
C ASP A 461 -19.41 6.74 -10.64
N ARG A 462 -18.79 6.23 -11.71
CA ARG A 462 -17.73 6.94 -12.43
C ARG A 462 -18.28 8.16 -13.14
N ILE A 463 -19.41 8.03 -13.83
CA ILE A 463 -20.07 9.14 -14.54
C ILE A 463 -20.40 10.27 -13.57
N LEU A 464 -21.05 9.96 -12.45
CA LEU A 464 -21.38 10.94 -11.41
C LEU A 464 -20.14 11.62 -10.84
N GLN A 465 -19.07 10.87 -10.57
CA GLN A 465 -17.81 11.45 -10.11
C GLN A 465 -17.26 12.49 -11.09
N GLN A 466 -17.24 12.16 -12.39
CA GLN A 466 -16.74 13.07 -13.43
C GLN A 466 -17.60 14.32 -13.57
N LEU A 467 -18.93 14.16 -13.56
CA LEU A 467 -19.86 15.29 -13.61
C LEU A 467 -19.72 16.22 -12.40
N HIS A 468 -19.65 15.66 -11.18
CA HIS A 468 -19.41 16.45 -9.97
C HIS A 468 -18.04 17.14 -9.98
N THR A 469 -17.00 16.46 -10.47
CA THR A 469 -15.67 17.06 -10.62
C THR A 469 -15.71 18.26 -11.56
N ARG A 470 -16.27 18.08 -12.76
CA ARG A 470 -16.40 19.17 -13.75
C ARG A 470 -17.14 20.35 -13.15
N ALA A 471 -18.26 20.11 -12.46
CA ALA A 471 -19.04 21.19 -11.90
C ALA A 471 -18.36 21.89 -10.71
N VAL A 472 -17.55 21.19 -9.90
CA VAL A 472 -16.70 21.83 -8.88
C VAL A 472 -15.60 22.67 -9.52
N LYS A 473 -14.91 22.16 -10.56
CA LYS A 473 -13.88 22.90 -11.29
C LYS A 473 -14.46 24.20 -11.87
N THR A 474 -15.58 24.12 -12.60
CA THR A 474 -16.27 25.28 -13.16
C THR A 474 -16.65 26.29 -12.09
N ALA A 475 -17.34 25.87 -11.01
CA ALA A 475 -17.80 26.79 -9.98
C ALA A 475 -16.66 27.53 -9.24
N LEU A 476 -15.49 26.90 -9.10
CA LEU A 476 -14.32 27.55 -8.50
C LEU A 476 -13.61 28.48 -9.50
N SER A 477 -13.48 28.07 -10.76
CA SER A 477 -12.91 28.90 -11.83
C SER A 477 -13.73 30.16 -12.08
N ASP A 478 -15.07 30.06 -12.06
CA ASP A 478 -15.99 31.22 -12.20
C ASP A 478 -15.79 32.27 -11.10
N LEU A 479 -15.22 31.87 -9.95
CA LEU A 479 -14.89 32.74 -8.83
C LEU A 479 -13.41 33.16 -8.81
N ASP A 480 -12.66 32.95 -9.89
CA ASP A 480 -11.23 33.28 -10.01
C ASP A 480 -10.36 32.56 -8.95
N ILE A 481 -10.79 31.37 -8.48
CA ILE A 481 -10.00 30.52 -7.58
C ILE A 481 -8.99 29.72 -8.41
N PRO A 482 -7.70 29.64 -8.02
CA PRO A 482 -6.63 29.05 -8.82
C PRO A 482 -6.64 27.50 -8.81
N VAL A 483 -7.56 26.92 -9.57
CA VAL A 483 -7.57 25.48 -9.87
C VAL A 483 -6.41 25.15 -10.82
N ILE A 484 -5.54 24.22 -10.44
CA ILE A 484 -4.48 23.72 -11.32
C ILE A 484 -5.13 22.93 -12.48
N PRO A 485 -4.98 23.34 -13.74
CA PRO A 485 -5.62 22.68 -14.88
C PRO A 485 -5.17 21.24 -15.01
N ASN A 486 -6.11 20.31 -15.16
CA ASN A 486 -5.81 18.89 -15.31
C ASN A 486 -7.00 18.09 -15.88
N PRO A 487 -6.75 16.97 -16.58
CA PRO A 487 -7.78 16.15 -17.24
C PRO A 487 -8.48 15.12 -16.32
N SER A 488 -8.18 15.12 -15.01
CA SER A 488 -8.59 14.07 -14.06
C SER A 488 -9.72 14.47 -13.10
N HIS A 489 -10.12 13.54 -12.22
CA HIS A 489 -11.07 13.74 -11.10
C HIS A 489 -10.52 14.57 -9.93
N ILE A 490 -9.25 15.00 -9.96
CA ILE A 490 -8.61 15.74 -8.87
C ILE A 490 -8.78 17.25 -9.09
N VAL A 491 -9.08 17.99 -8.02
CA VAL A 491 -9.23 19.44 -8.03
C VAL A 491 -8.20 20.07 -7.08
N PRO A 492 -6.96 20.34 -7.53
CA PRO A 492 -5.94 20.97 -6.72
C PRO A 492 -6.08 22.49 -6.77
N LEU A 493 -6.22 23.15 -5.64
CA LEU A 493 -6.23 24.61 -5.54
C LEU A 493 -4.85 25.12 -5.14
N LEU A 494 -4.18 25.86 -6.02
CA LEU A 494 -2.85 26.39 -5.78
C LEU A 494 -2.89 27.48 -4.71
N VAL A 495 -2.12 27.29 -3.64
CA VAL A 495 -1.91 28.30 -2.58
C VAL A 495 -0.50 28.89 -2.68
N GLY A 496 0.50 28.03 -2.89
CA GLY A 496 1.90 28.40 -3.09
C GLY A 496 2.67 28.83 -1.84
N ASP A 497 2.08 28.61 -0.67
CA ASP A 497 2.74 28.79 0.63
C ASP A 497 2.20 27.76 1.65
N ALA A 498 3.10 27.15 2.41
CA ALA A 498 2.77 26.06 3.33
C ALA A 498 1.99 26.50 4.57
N GLU A 499 2.27 27.69 5.09
CA GLU A 499 1.62 28.24 6.27
C GLU A 499 0.21 28.69 5.93
N LEU A 500 0.05 29.43 4.82
CA LEU A 500 -1.26 29.84 4.31
C LEU A 500 -2.11 28.64 3.89
N ALA A 501 -1.53 27.61 3.27
CA ALA A 501 -2.28 26.39 2.92
C ALA A 501 -2.81 25.70 4.17
N LYS A 502 -2.00 25.61 5.24
CA LYS A 502 -2.43 25.05 6.52
C LYS A 502 -3.53 25.91 7.15
N GLN A 503 -3.34 27.23 7.23
CA GLN A 503 -4.34 28.14 7.80
C GLN A 503 -5.68 28.05 7.04
N ALA A 504 -5.64 27.96 5.71
CA ALA A 504 -6.85 27.78 4.90
C ALA A 504 -7.55 26.45 5.21
N SER A 505 -6.79 25.36 5.32
CA SER A 505 -7.31 24.04 5.71
C SER A 505 -7.91 24.03 7.12
N ASP A 506 -7.27 24.71 8.08
CA ASP A 506 -7.75 24.80 9.46
C ASP A 506 -9.06 25.62 9.51
N LYS A 507 -9.11 26.79 8.86
CA LYS A 507 -10.33 27.63 8.79
C LYS A 507 -11.49 26.92 8.13
N LEU A 508 -11.26 26.22 7.01
CA LEU A 508 -12.29 25.40 6.37
C LEU A 508 -12.85 24.35 7.33
N LEU A 509 -12.00 23.72 8.13
CA LEU A 509 -12.41 22.69 9.08
C LEU A 509 -13.18 23.29 10.27
N GLU A 510 -12.59 24.28 10.94
CA GLU A 510 -13.07 24.83 12.21
C GLU A 510 -14.26 25.78 12.04
N GLU A 511 -14.26 26.63 11.01
CA GLU A 511 -15.29 27.66 10.83
C GLU A 511 -16.42 27.21 9.89
N HIS A 512 -16.11 26.30 8.96
CA HIS A 512 -17.06 25.87 7.92
C HIS A 512 -17.40 24.37 7.97
N GLY A 513 -16.81 23.58 8.87
CA GLY A 513 -17.06 22.14 8.94
C GLY A 513 -16.72 21.40 7.64
N ILE A 514 -15.70 21.87 6.91
CA ILE A 514 -15.21 21.29 5.65
C ILE A 514 -13.80 20.77 5.86
N TYR A 515 -13.62 19.46 5.71
CA TYR A 515 -12.30 18.87 5.77
C TYR A 515 -11.68 18.74 4.37
N VAL A 516 -10.75 19.64 4.07
CA VAL A 516 -9.84 19.59 2.91
C VAL A 516 -8.42 19.73 3.41
N GLN A 517 -7.58 18.72 3.18
CA GLN A 517 -6.22 18.72 3.71
C GLN A 517 -5.27 19.61 2.90
N ALA A 518 -4.46 20.40 3.60
CA ALA A 518 -3.30 21.09 3.04
C ALA A 518 -2.19 20.12 2.64
N ILE A 519 -1.69 20.23 1.41
CA ILE A 519 -0.62 19.40 0.86
C ILE A 519 0.65 20.24 0.72
N ASN A 520 1.67 19.87 1.51
CA ASN A 520 2.95 20.57 1.60
C ASN A 520 4.12 19.59 1.37
N TYR A 521 5.35 20.12 1.31
CA TYR A 521 6.58 19.31 1.24
C TYR A 521 6.62 18.20 2.32
N PRO A 522 7.11 16.99 2.02
CA PRO A 522 7.72 16.52 0.76
C PRO A 522 6.72 15.97 -0.26
N THR A 523 5.41 16.11 -0.05
CA THR A 523 4.40 15.55 -0.94
C THR A 523 4.32 16.32 -2.27
N VAL A 524 4.51 17.63 -2.22
CA VAL A 524 4.69 18.51 -3.39
C VAL A 524 5.94 19.37 -3.22
N PRO A 525 6.55 19.88 -4.30
CA PRO A 525 7.65 20.83 -4.23
C PRO A 525 7.28 22.08 -3.42
N ARG A 526 8.28 22.73 -2.81
CA ARG A 526 8.08 24.00 -2.10
C ARG A 526 7.64 25.09 -3.09
N GLY A 527 6.67 25.91 -2.69
CA GLY A 527 6.04 26.91 -3.55
C GLY A 527 4.88 26.35 -4.38
N GLU A 528 4.65 25.04 -4.39
CA GLU A 528 3.50 24.41 -5.05
C GLU A 528 2.45 23.86 -4.06
N GLU A 529 2.45 24.38 -2.83
CA GLU A 529 1.50 23.99 -1.79
C GLU A 529 0.07 24.25 -2.23
N ARG A 530 -0.83 23.33 -1.88
CA ARG A 530 -2.19 23.29 -2.43
C ARG A 530 -3.19 22.68 -1.46
N LEU A 531 -4.46 23.01 -1.65
CA LEU A 531 -5.57 22.25 -1.10
C LEU A 531 -5.99 21.20 -2.14
N ARG A 532 -6.08 19.94 -1.73
CA ARG A 532 -6.44 18.84 -2.65
C ARG A 532 -7.88 18.39 -2.41
N ILE A 533 -8.77 18.80 -3.32
CA ILE A 533 -10.18 18.42 -3.31
C ILE A 533 -10.39 17.23 -4.24
N THR A 534 -11.20 16.27 -3.80
CA THR A 534 -11.50 15.02 -4.49
C THR A 534 -13.00 14.75 -4.43
N PRO A 535 -13.79 15.35 -5.34
CA PRO A 535 -15.22 15.12 -5.41
C PRO A 535 -15.54 13.63 -5.63
N THR A 536 -16.71 13.22 -5.15
CA THR A 536 -17.22 11.84 -5.24
C THR A 536 -18.68 11.88 -5.67
N PRO A 537 -19.30 10.74 -6.04
CA PRO A 537 -20.74 10.67 -6.31
C PRO A 537 -21.64 11.13 -5.13
N GLY A 538 -21.11 11.16 -3.91
CA GLY A 538 -21.85 11.63 -2.73
C GLY A 538 -21.85 13.14 -2.53
N HIS A 539 -21.04 13.89 -3.29
CA HIS A 539 -20.90 15.34 -3.13
C HIS A 539 -21.95 16.11 -3.94
N VAL A 540 -23.22 15.93 -3.54
CA VAL A 540 -24.39 16.56 -4.15
C VAL A 540 -24.34 18.09 -4.14
N LYS A 541 -25.15 18.72 -4.99
CA LYS A 541 -25.18 20.18 -5.22
C LYS A 541 -25.17 21.04 -3.94
N PRO A 542 -25.98 20.78 -2.89
CA PRO A 542 -25.91 21.56 -1.66
C PRO A 542 -24.55 21.52 -0.95
N LEU A 543 -23.88 20.36 -0.95
CA LEU A 543 -22.54 20.24 -0.37
C LEU A 543 -21.50 20.99 -1.20
N ARG A 544 -21.62 20.93 -2.53
CA ARG A 544 -20.76 21.67 -3.46
C ARG A 544 -20.90 23.18 -3.29
N GLU A 545 -22.13 23.70 -3.19
CA GLU A 545 -22.39 25.12 -2.98
C GLU A 545 -21.78 25.61 -1.66
N HIS A 546 -21.94 24.82 -0.60
CA HIS A 546 -21.30 25.10 0.69
C HIS A 546 -19.77 25.12 0.60
N LEU A 547 -19.17 24.15 -0.10
CA LEU A 547 -17.73 24.14 -0.36
C LEU A 547 -17.26 25.41 -1.07
N VAL A 548 -17.90 25.76 -2.17
CA VAL A 548 -17.50 26.89 -3.02
C VAL A 548 -17.59 28.21 -2.24
N GLN A 549 -18.68 28.42 -1.50
CA GLN A 549 -18.87 29.60 -0.66
C GLN A 549 -17.81 29.68 0.46
N ALA A 550 -17.54 28.57 1.14
CA ALA A 550 -16.54 28.53 2.21
C ALA A 550 -15.11 28.77 1.68
N VAL A 551 -14.74 28.14 0.56
CA VAL A 551 -13.45 28.36 -0.11
C VAL A 551 -13.30 29.84 -0.49
N GLN A 552 -14.33 30.46 -1.07
CA GLN A 552 -14.30 31.88 -1.41
C GLN A 552 -14.12 32.77 -0.17
N ALA A 553 -14.84 32.48 0.91
CA ALA A 553 -14.72 33.23 2.17
C ALA A 553 -13.30 33.14 2.75
N VAL A 554 -12.74 31.94 2.83
CA VAL A 554 -11.37 31.70 3.33
C VAL A 554 -10.32 32.33 2.42
N TRP A 555 -10.49 32.28 1.09
CA TRP A 555 -9.59 32.95 0.14
C TRP A 555 -9.55 34.46 0.36
N ASN A 556 -10.71 35.07 0.60
CA ASN A 556 -10.83 36.51 0.87
C ASN A 556 -10.22 36.88 2.23
N ASP A 557 -10.54 36.13 3.29
CA ASP A 557 -10.07 36.39 4.65
C ASP A 557 -8.54 36.34 4.75
N LEU A 558 -7.93 35.34 4.11
CA LEU A 558 -6.47 35.16 4.12
C LEU A 558 -5.74 35.96 3.03
N GLY A 559 -6.46 36.67 2.16
CA GLY A 559 -5.86 37.42 1.04
C GLY A 559 -5.05 36.53 0.09
N LEU A 560 -5.53 35.32 -0.19
CA LEU A 560 -4.83 34.36 -1.05
C LEU A 560 -4.89 34.79 -2.52
N LYS A 561 -3.82 34.49 -3.25
CA LYS A 561 -3.72 34.80 -4.69
C LYS A 561 -4.82 34.11 -5.48
N ARG A 562 -5.43 34.84 -6.40
CA ARG A 562 -6.41 34.39 -7.37
C ARG A 562 -5.75 33.98 -8.69
N THR A 563 -6.50 33.36 -9.60
CA THR A 563 -5.95 32.98 -10.93
C THR A 563 -5.42 34.20 -11.66
N SER A 564 -6.13 35.32 -11.61
CA SER A 564 -5.69 36.61 -12.15
C SER A 564 -4.36 37.12 -11.55
N ASP A 565 -4.15 36.97 -10.23
CA ASP A 565 -2.90 37.33 -9.58
C ASP A 565 -1.73 36.47 -10.07
N TRP A 566 -1.93 35.14 -10.17
CA TRP A 566 -0.92 34.24 -10.70
C TRP A 566 -0.57 34.57 -12.16
N LYS A 567 -1.57 34.91 -12.98
CA LYS A 567 -1.36 35.36 -14.35
C LYS A 567 -0.48 36.63 -14.40
N ASN A 568 -0.72 37.59 -13.52
CA ASN A 568 0.09 38.82 -13.43
C ASN A 568 1.55 38.54 -13.01
N LEU A 569 1.80 37.42 -12.34
CA LEU A 569 3.14 36.93 -11.97
C LEU A 569 3.80 36.05 -13.06
N GLY A 570 3.18 35.92 -14.23
CA GLY A 570 3.67 35.10 -15.34
C GLY A 570 3.13 33.66 -15.38
N GLY A 571 2.18 33.34 -14.49
CA GLY A 571 1.59 32.02 -14.34
C GLY A 571 2.48 31.03 -13.59
N PHE A 572 1.88 30.01 -12.98
CA PHE A 572 2.62 29.00 -12.22
C PHE A 572 1.87 27.65 -12.24
N VAL A 573 2.60 26.56 -12.49
CA VAL A 573 2.05 25.18 -12.60
C VAL A 573 0.75 25.08 -13.44
N GLY A 574 0.65 25.87 -14.52
CA GLY A 574 -0.51 25.94 -15.40
C GLY A 574 -1.59 26.96 -15.00
N VAL A 575 -1.61 27.43 -13.76
CA VAL A 575 -2.53 28.49 -13.31
C VAL A 575 -2.08 29.83 -13.88
N GLY A 576 -2.98 30.54 -14.57
CA GLY A 576 -2.67 31.84 -15.18
C GLY A 576 -1.72 31.75 -16.39
N VAL A 577 -1.46 30.54 -16.91
CA VAL A 577 -0.64 30.30 -18.10
C VAL A 577 -1.54 30.22 -19.33
N GLU A 578 -1.26 31.01 -20.36
CA GLU A 578 -2.05 31.03 -21.59
C GLU A 578 -2.05 29.65 -22.29
N GLY A 579 -3.24 29.18 -22.68
CA GLY A 579 -3.42 27.90 -23.38
C GLY A 579 -3.35 26.64 -22.48
N ALA A 580 -2.98 26.76 -21.21
CA ALA A 580 -2.85 25.59 -20.31
C ALA A 580 -4.18 24.85 -20.10
N GLU A 581 -5.31 25.56 -19.97
CA GLU A 581 -6.63 24.92 -19.82
C GLU A 581 -7.05 24.17 -21.09
N ALA A 582 -6.83 24.76 -22.27
CA ALA A 582 -7.17 24.14 -23.55
C ALA A 582 -6.36 22.85 -23.81
N ALA A 583 -5.14 22.77 -23.27
CA ALA A 583 -4.30 21.58 -23.31
C ALA A 583 -4.72 20.49 -22.31
N ASN A 584 -5.55 20.81 -21.30
CA ASN A 584 -5.96 19.91 -20.22
C ASN A 584 -7.45 19.55 -20.31
N ARG A 585 -7.88 19.03 -21.47
CA ARG A 585 -9.27 18.56 -21.65
C ARG A 585 -9.54 17.32 -20.80
N PRO A 586 -10.72 17.20 -20.17
CA PRO A 586 -11.09 15.98 -19.44
C PRO A 586 -10.93 14.74 -20.32
N ILE A 587 -10.37 13.67 -19.76
CA ILE A 587 -10.18 12.42 -20.51
C ILE A 587 -11.53 11.75 -20.84
N TRP A 588 -12.49 11.81 -19.92
CA TRP A 588 -13.86 11.39 -20.17
C TRP A 588 -14.52 12.37 -21.14
N GLU A 589 -14.96 11.87 -22.28
CA GLU A 589 -15.68 12.66 -23.28
C GLU A 589 -17.15 12.85 -22.88
N ASP A 590 -17.78 13.88 -23.44
CA ASP A 590 -19.19 14.20 -23.16
C ASP A 590 -20.12 13.04 -23.57
N THR A 591 -19.81 12.38 -24.68
CA THR A 591 -20.51 11.18 -25.17
C THR A 591 -20.41 10.01 -24.19
N GLN A 592 -19.23 9.77 -23.63
CA GLN A 592 -18.99 8.71 -22.63
C GLN A 592 -19.69 8.99 -21.30
N LEU A 593 -19.94 10.27 -20.98
CA LEU A 593 -20.72 10.69 -19.81
C LEU A 593 -22.23 10.74 -20.07
N GLY A 594 -22.68 10.44 -21.30
CA GLY A 594 -24.08 10.55 -21.68
C GLY A 594 -24.62 12.00 -21.67
N LEU A 595 -23.74 13.00 -21.78
CA LEU A 595 -24.15 14.40 -21.85
C LEU A 595 -24.87 14.69 -23.17
N GLN A 596 -26.09 15.22 -23.06
CA GLN A 596 -26.89 15.58 -24.23
C GLN A 596 -26.49 16.96 -24.77
N ALA A 597 -26.66 17.18 -26.08
CA ALA A 597 -26.36 18.47 -26.69
C ALA A 597 -27.22 19.59 -26.06
N GLY A 598 -26.56 20.62 -25.52
CA GLY A 598 -27.22 21.75 -24.86
C GLY A 598 -27.65 21.49 -23.40
N GLU A 599 -27.37 20.31 -22.84
CA GLU A 599 -27.63 20.01 -21.44
C GLU A 599 -26.60 20.69 -20.52
N THR A 600 -27.08 21.25 -19.40
CA THR A 600 -26.20 21.79 -18.35
C THR A 600 -25.62 20.67 -17.50
N LEU A 601 -24.43 20.87 -16.93
CA LEU A 601 -23.82 19.90 -16.00
C LEU A 601 -24.76 19.59 -14.83
N GLU A 602 -25.47 20.58 -14.30
CA GLU A 602 -26.49 20.41 -13.27
C GLU A 602 -27.65 19.53 -13.73
N GLY A 603 -28.13 19.71 -14.97
CA GLY A 603 -29.17 18.87 -15.57
C GLY A 603 -28.74 17.41 -15.65
N ALA A 604 -27.51 17.17 -16.11
CA ALA A 604 -26.94 15.84 -16.23
C ALA A 604 -26.76 15.16 -14.86
N VAL A 605 -26.22 15.89 -13.87
CA VAL A 605 -26.09 15.40 -12.49
C VAL A 605 -27.47 15.05 -11.91
N ALA A 606 -28.47 15.90 -12.11
CA ALA A 606 -29.82 15.67 -11.60
C ALA A 606 -30.48 14.45 -12.24
N ARG A 607 -30.31 14.24 -13.56
CA ARG A 607 -30.78 13.03 -14.26
C ARG A 607 -30.17 11.78 -13.63
N GLU A 608 -28.85 11.71 -13.58
CA GLU A 608 -28.12 10.56 -13.04
C GLU A 608 -28.42 10.29 -11.56
N PHE A 609 -28.76 11.32 -10.80
CA PHE A 609 -29.17 11.17 -9.40
C PHE A 609 -30.62 10.69 -9.24
N ASN A 610 -31.53 11.08 -10.13
CA ASN A 610 -32.94 10.68 -10.06
C ASN A 610 -33.15 9.23 -10.57
N ASP A 611 -32.40 8.81 -11.59
CA ASP A 611 -32.43 7.43 -12.09
C ASP A 611 -31.96 6.41 -11.01
N ALA A 612 -31.19 6.87 -10.01
CA ALA A 612 -30.80 6.13 -8.81
C ALA A 612 -31.99 5.62 -7.99
N ALA A 613 -32.96 6.50 -7.78
CA ALA A 613 -34.10 6.22 -6.91
C ALA A 613 -35.00 5.16 -7.54
N ALA A 614 -34.97 5.04 -8.88
CA ALA A 614 -35.69 4.03 -9.64
C ALA A 614 -34.95 2.66 -9.72
N GLN A 615 -33.61 2.64 -9.67
CA GLN A 615 -32.80 1.43 -9.86
C GLN A 615 -32.35 0.72 -8.57
N ALA A 616 -32.85 1.10 -7.38
CA ALA A 616 -32.46 0.53 -6.09
C ALA A 616 -32.81 -0.96 -5.86
N VAL A 617 -33.15 -1.72 -6.90
CA VAL A 617 -33.42 -3.16 -6.86
C VAL A 617 -32.57 -3.85 -7.92
N MET A 618 -31.28 -4.08 -7.62
CA MET A 618 -30.49 -5.06 -8.37
C MET A 618 -30.62 -6.43 -7.70
N PRO A 619 -30.72 -7.53 -8.49
CA PRO A 619 -30.61 -8.87 -7.93
C PRO A 619 -29.24 -9.04 -7.24
N PRO A 620 -29.14 -9.89 -6.22
CA PRO A 620 -27.87 -10.16 -5.55
C PRO A 620 -26.83 -10.57 -6.59
N LEU A 621 -25.65 -9.91 -6.57
CA LEU A 621 -24.49 -10.36 -7.34
C LEU A 621 -24.34 -11.86 -7.06
N LYS A 622 -24.28 -12.68 -8.11
CA LYS A 622 -24.02 -14.11 -7.95
C LYS A 622 -22.68 -14.20 -7.24
N ALA A 623 -22.68 -14.65 -5.99
CA ALA A 623 -21.46 -15.00 -5.29
C ALA A 623 -20.63 -15.86 -6.24
N ALA A 624 -19.33 -15.58 -6.33
CA ALA A 624 -18.40 -16.39 -7.11
C ALA A 624 -18.77 -17.85 -6.88
N THR A 625 -19.15 -18.54 -7.96
CA THR A 625 -19.58 -19.94 -7.85
C THR A 625 -18.39 -20.67 -7.23
N PRO A 626 -18.55 -21.36 -6.08
CA PRO A 626 -17.47 -22.16 -5.55
C PRO A 626 -16.97 -23.03 -6.69
N LEU A 627 -15.66 -23.03 -6.94
CA LEU A 627 -15.05 -23.90 -7.94
C LEU A 627 -15.61 -25.31 -7.72
N THR A 628 -16.47 -25.76 -8.63
CA THR A 628 -17.08 -27.09 -8.53
C THR A 628 -15.97 -28.14 -8.48
N GLU A 629 -16.20 -29.27 -7.79
CA GLU A 629 -15.21 -30.35 -7.59
C GLU A 629 -14.51 -30.84 -8.88
N LYS A 630 -15.09 -30.57 -10.07
CA LYS A 630 -14.47 -30.87 -11.35
C LYS A 630 -13.30 -29.96 -11.76
N ALA A 631 -13.08 -28.82 -11.11
CA ALA A 631 -11.92 -27.95 -11.37
C ALA A 631 -10.65 -28.40 -10.62
N TYR A 632 -10.77 -29.27 -9.62
CA TYR A 632 -9.63 -29.80 -8.86
C TYR A 632 -8.78 -30.81 -9.63
N SER A 633 -9.24 -31.34 -10.77
CA SER A 633 -8.48 -32.30 -11.56
C SER A 633 -7.46 -31.69 -12.52
N GLY A 634 -7.39 -30.35 -12.63
CA GLY A 634 -6.50 -29.66 -13.58
C GLY A 634 -5.53 -28.63 -12.99
N MET A 635 -5.72 -28.20 -11.74
CA MET A 635 -4.79 -27.27 -11.09
C MET A 635 -3.72 -28.05 -10.32
N ASN A 636 -2.62 -28.37 -10.99
CA ASN A 636 -1.40 -28.74 -10.30
C ASN A 636 -1.03 -27.60 -9.34
N SER A 637 -1.05 -27.90 -8.04
CA SER A 637 -0.41 -27.08 -7.03
C SER A 637 0.98 -26.72 -7.52
N THR A 638 1.24 -25.46 -7.83
CA THR A 638 2.59 -25.03 -8.19
C THR A 638 3.39 -25.05 -6.90
N PRO A 639 4.39 -25.95 -6.76
CA PRO A 639 5.11 -26.07 -5.51
C PRO A 639 5.91 -24.79 -5.25
N VAL A 640 5.70 -24.20 -4.07
CA VAL A 640 6.58 -23.15 -3.54
C VAL A 640 7.93 -23.81 -3.27
N GLY A 641 8.87 -23.63 -4.19
CA GLY A 641 10.18 -24.26 -4.17
C GLY A 641 10.99 -23.85 -2.94
N VAL A 642 11.07 -24.74 -1.95
CA VAL A 642 12.19 -24.75 -0.99
C VAL A 642 13.27 -25.64 -1.59
N VAL A 643 14.19 -25.06 -2.36
CA VAL A 643 15.42 -25.76 -2.73
C VAL A 643 16.47 -25.47 -1.65
N ALA A 644 16.90 -26.54 -0.98
CA ALA A 644 17.98 -26.56 -0.01
C ALA A 644 19.35 -26.69 -0.67
#